data_AF-A0A929VZZ9-F1
#
_entry.id   AF-A0A929VZZ9-F1
#
_cell.length_a   1.000
_cell.length_b   1.000
_cell.length_c   1.000
_cell.angle_alpha   90.00
_cell.angle_beta   90.00
_cell.angle_gamma   90.00
#
_symmetry.space_group_name_H-M   'P 1'
#
loop_
_entity.id
_entity.type
_entity.pdbx_description
1 polymer ?
#
loop_
_entity_poly.entity_id
_entity_poly.type
_entity_poly.pdbx_seq_one_letter_code
_entity_poly.pdbx_strand_id
1 'polypeptide(L)'
;HYGTMGNAHSHNVYTLNVPAVGVYRLRYFVDTAPETIDSRGEITFSGRVGRPVIVRDLAPGSAPRLDSHATPAAPSPARGVRALSAGQMGADEVLTDAWTAAEWTQPERVPSRINEVGYYAPHVKSIRRSLRLTSTGTLAVQFNYRTGNTRLNLCGLELVDATGNVVASDYHKGYTGNAAEGNIYRFNVPYGGEFTLVYYAQDKDEAITSSGNIRLALTQSDTLHLASQATTQLRGTWSRNTTLRAGDDWKVGSVVGLVAPGQARRSFLAYSERERAVPWRAMPAYISWYELNIDRNNDPNYTGNMHDWQCEEVVRQWKKNLFEPYRTAVNSFVWDDGWDHYGDWTFSPNFPDGFRKADALAREMGSGIGAWLGPVGGYGQSGNYRRAFWNGKGGMQLSNPKYYETFTRAITDLCNNRGYDFRFFKFDGISAQFSAVGPDAGTVGEENAEGIIRAERMVRETIKPDIFFNTTVGTWASPFWFQYTDAVWRQEGDYGETGNQGSDRERWITYRDALVHKNFVKNSPLCPINTLMTHGFILSSHGQVSKNMDYDGIVRELRCAFACGSGMVELYNDYALTNSIRGGRLWGDLAEAIRWQKNNADVLPDAHWVGGNPWTGSRAEVYGWASWNGQKATLALRNPSASAATFRTTLRQALEIPDYVHGSLILSKAFGRQDALTGLNEDTPIDIDAPLTLSFPASSVYVFNGRESSVPAVAVTGVTLTGPEVNVAPGREKALVWDVAPVNATHTAVQWAVADPSIATVDNGVVRGVKDGETTVTVTAEGGHTATVRVKVSTPPYAISFDADATQSGERTVRKVTITDPAQQTPTVLTLGEHPKAYTDLTDRPVKVGAGSVVTIAPEWKGNWMHAYVYIDLNNDGKFDASSPNSPEVAAFTYYKGQAKGENGLTTQGNNNPGMTIPAFALPTTYGTYRLRLKIDWDNLDPAGSTAAGNEILKNRGSITDILLNVVDPTAVNAPTLTPSATAPAYDLTGRRVSTAAPHGLIITGGKKQMR
;
A
#
# COMPACT_ATOMS: atom_id res chain seq x y z
N HIS A 1 -11.29 6.61 26.98
CA HIS A 1 -11.96 7.05 28.22
C HIS A 1 -11.10 8.16 28.80
N TYR A 2 -11.61 9.38 28.94
CA TYR A 2 -10.88 10.51 29.53
C TYR A 2 -11.56 10.89 30.84
N GLY A 3 -10.76 11.06 31.89
CA GLY A 3 -11.23 11.36 33.25
C GLY A 3 -10.39 12.47 33.87
N THR A 4 -10.98 13.16 34.84
CA THR A 4 -10.34 14.26 35.57
C THR A 4 -10.24 13.89 37.05
N MET A 5 -9.11 14.20 37.69
CA MET A 5 -8.85 13.96 39.11
C MET A 5 -8.31 15.25 39.74
N GLY A 6 -8.77 15.58 40.96
CA GLY A 6 -8.49 16.84 41.65
C GLY A 6 -9.70 17.30 42.47
N ASN A 7 -9.76 18.59 42.82
CA ASN A 7 -10.90 19.17 43.55
C ASN A 7 -12.24 19.01 42.79
N ALA A 8 -12.19 18.93 41.46
CA ALA A 8 -13.27 18.44 40.62
C ALA A 8 -12.83 17.09 40.03
N HIS A 9 -13.60 16.03 40.28
CA HIS A 9 -13.34 14.70 39.71
C HIS A 9 -14.57 14.19 38.95
N SER A 10 -14.33 13.68 37.75
CA SER A 10 -15.37 13.02 36.94
C SER A 10 -14.73 11.95 36.05
N HIS A 11 -15.46 10.85 35.83
CA HIS A 11 -15.03 9.75 34.95
C HIS A 11 -13.66 9.14 35.32
N ASN A 12 -13.34 9.08 36.62
CA ASN A 12 -12.06 8.62 37.17
C ASN A 12 -12.02 7.12 37.53
N VAL A 13 -13.04 6.35 37.12
CA VAL A 13 -13.11 4.89 37.32
C VAL A 13 -12.91 4.20 35.98
N TYR A 14 -11.90 3.34 35.90
CA TYR A 14 -11.55 2.58 34.70
C TYR A 14 -11.83 1.10 34.92
N THR A 15 -12.55 0.49 33.98
CA THR A 15 -12.81 -0.95 33.99
C THR A 15 -11.92 -1.63 32.97
N LEU A 16 -11.18 -2.66 33.40
CA LEU A 16 -10.30 -3.45 32.55
C LEU A 16 -10.83 -4.88 32.48
N ASN A 17 -11.01 -5.39 31.26
CA ASN A 17 -11.33 -6.80 31.04
C ASN A 17 -10.04 -7.61 31.18
N VAL A 18 -9.84 -8.19 32.36
CA VAL A 18 -8.70 -9.07 32.62
C VAL A 18 -9.07 -10.49 32.16
N PRO A 19 -8.41 -11.03 31.12
CA PRO A 19 -8.89 -12.23 30.44
C PRO A 19 -8.67 -13.53 31.23
N ALA A 20 -7.71 -13.57 32.16
CA ALA A 20 -7.45 -14.71 33.04
C ALA A 20 -6.72 -14.29 34.33
N VAL A 21 -6.56 -15.19 35.30
CA VAL A 21 -5.72 -14.93 36.49
C VAL A 21 -4.25 -14.98 36.07
N GLY A 22 -3.48 -13.92 36.37
CA GLY A 22 -2.07 -13.83 35.97
C GLY A 22 -1.36 -12.55 36.44
N VAL A 23 -0.09 -12.40 36.06
CA VAL A 23 0.70 -11.20 36.33
C VAL A 23 0.60 -10.26 35.13
N TYR A 24 0.10 -9.05 35.37
CA TYR A 24 -0.11 -8.05 34.33
C TYR A 24 0.67 -6.77 34.64
N ARG A 25 1.15 -6.09 33.58
CA ARG A 25 1.70 -4.73 33.71
C ARG A 25 0.57 -3.73 33.49
N LEU A 26 0.17 -3.05 34.56
CA LEU A 26 -0.76 -1.93 34.47
C LEU A 26 0.00 -0.63 34.18
N ARG A 27 -0.42 0.11 33.15
CA ARG A 27 0.15 1.42 32.79
C ARG A 27 -0.91 2.51 32.94
N TYR A 28 -0.50 3.64 33.49
CA TYR A 28 -1.32 4.85 33.60
C TYR A 28 -0.82 5.87 32.60
N PHE A 29 -1.74 6.54 31.92
CA PHE A 29 -1.44 7.62 30.99
C PHE A 29 -2.13 8.88 31.49
N VAL A 30 -1.41 9.99 31.46
CA VAL A 30 -1.87 11.29 31.93
C VAL A 30 -1.41 12.35 30.94
N ASP A 31 -2.30 13.23 30.55
CA ASP A 31 -1.97 14.35 29.69
C ASP A 31 -1.32 15.46 30.52
N THR A 32 -0.20 15.99 30.05
CA THR A 32 0.55 17.08 30.69
C THR A 32 0.56 18.35 29.83
N ALA A 33 -0.12 18.32 28.68
CA ALA A 33 -0.27 19.50 27.83
C ALA A 33 -0.97 20.68 28.52
N PRO A 34 -2.01 20.50 29.37
CA PRO A 34 -2.67 21.63 30.02
C PRO A 34 -1.98 22.11 31.31
N GLU A 35 -1.34 21.21 32.07
CA GLU A 35 -0.67 21.55 33.34
C GLU A 35 0.36 20.50 33.79
N THR A 36 1.26 20.90 34.70
CA THR A 36 2.23 20.00 35.32
C THR A 36 1.61 19.22 36.47
N ILE A 37 2.04 17.97 36.68
CA ILE A 37 1.48 17.08 37.69
C ILE A 37 2.20 17.29 39.03
N ASP A 38 1.53 17.92 39.98
CA ASP A 38 1.98 18.05 41.38
C ASP A 38 1.06 17.34 42.40
N SER A 39 -0.05 16.78 41.91
CA SER A 39 -1.06 16.11 42.75
C SER A 39 -0.54 14.82 43.40
N ARG A 40 -1.07 14.52 44.60
CA ARG A 40 -0.87 13.24 45.32
C ARG A 40 -2.23 12.62 45.58
N GLY A 41 -2.37 11.33 45.29
CA GLY A 41 -3.64 10.61 45.46
C GLY A 41 -3.44 9.11 45.64
N GLU A 42 -4.53 8.44 46.00
CA GLU A 42 -4.58 6.98 46.18
C GLU A 42 -5.31 6.34 44.99
N ILE A 43 -4.83 5.18 44.54
CA ILE A 43 -5.48 4.38 43.49
C ILE A 43 -6.04 3.12 44.15
N THR A 44 -7.36 2.99 44.14
CA THR A 44 -8.06 1.83 44.69
C THR A 44 -8.42 0.84 43.60
N PHE A 45 -8.19 -0.45 43.86
CA PHE A 45 -8.58 -1.55 42.98
C PHE A 45 -9.82 -2.25 43.51
N SER A 46 -10.70 -2.73 42.62
CA SER A 46 -11.94 -3.41 42.97
C SER A 46 -11.75 -4.86 43.46
N GLY A 47 -10.54 -5.43 43.36
CA GLY A 47 -10.21 -6.81 43.79
C GLY A 47 -8.81 -6.93 44.40
N ARG A 48 -8.50 -8.09 45.03
CA ARG A 48 -7.18 -8.37 45.62
C ARG A 48 -6.11 -8.44 44.52
N VAL A 49 -5.14 -7.53 44.56
CA VAL A 49 -3.95 -7.54 43.71
C VAL A 49 -2.75 -7.99 44.55
N GLY A 50 -1.81 -8.75 43.98
CA GLY A 50 -0.51 -9.01 44.62
C GLY A 50 0.27 -7.69 44.82
N ARG A 51 1.34 -7.69 45.64
CA ARG A 51 2.13 -6.47 45.92
C ARG A 51 2.50 -5.76 44.60
N PRO A 52 1.99 -4.54 44.34
CA PRO A 52 2.30 -3.82 43.11
C PRO A 52 3.74 -3.33 43.16
N VAL A 53 4.48 -3.50 42.05
CA VAL A 53 5.80 -2.86 41.85
C VAL A 53 5.55 -1.61 41.02
N ILE A 54 5.83 -0.44 41.60
CA ILE A 54 5.65 0.84 40.93
C ILE A 54 6.93 1.14 40.14
N VAL A 55 6.82 1.22 38.81
CA VAL A 55 7.89 1.68 37.93
C VAL A 55 7.48 3.05 37.39
N ARG A 56 8.29 4.08 37.66
CA ARG A 56 8.10 5.40 37.06
C ARG A 56 8.91 5.47 35.77
N ASP A 57 8.24 5.40 34.62
CA ASP A 57 8.82 5.85 33.35
C ASP A 57 8.69 7.38 33.31
N LEU A 58 9.82 8.08 33.36
CA LEU A 58 9.86 9.52 33.11
C LEU A 58 10.67 9.76 31.84
N ALA A 59 9.95 10.09 30.76
CA ALA A 59 10.42 10.48 29.42
C ALA A 59 11.33 9.48 28.65
N PRO A 60 11.28 9.48 27.30
CA PRO A 60 12.18 8.68 26.48
C PRO A 60 13.65 9.01 26.75
N GLY A 61 14.46 8.00 27.11
CA GLY A 61 15.92 8.13 27.28
C GLY A 61 16.43 8.18 28.73
N SER A 62 15.56 8.15 29.73
CA SER A 62 15.98 8.08 31.15
C SER A 62 16.29 6.65 31.60
N ALA A 63 17.35 6.46 32.39
CA ALA A 63 17.58 5.18 33.06
C ALA A 63 16.53 4.97 34.17
N PRO A 64 15.96 3.75 34.31
CA PRO A 64 14.99 3.47 35.36
C PRO A 64 15.61 3.69 36.74
N ARG A 65 14.94 4.45 37.61
CA ARG A 65 15.30 4.58 39.03
C ARG A 65 14.31 3.82 39.89
N LEU A 66 14.81 2.86 40.65
CA LEU A 66 14.09 2.18 41.72
C LEU A 66 13.99 3.13 42.92
N ASP A 67 12.78 3.33 43.42
CA ASP A 67 12.58 3.96 44.72
C ASP A 67 12.95 2.92 45.79
N SER A 68 14.09 3.10 46.47
CA SER A 68 14.59 2.14 47.46
C SER A 68 13.93 2.26 48.83
N HIS A 69 12.84 3.01 48.95
CA HIS A 69 12.04 3.10 50.18
C HIS A 69 11.04 1.96 50.31
N ALA A 70 11.55 0.72 50.29
CA ALA A 70 10.91 -0.40 50.92
C ALA A 70 12.00 -1.24 51.58
N THR A 71 12.17 -1.05 52.88
CA THR A 71 13.00 -1.91 53.71
C THR A 71 12.63 -3.37 53.41
N PRO A 72 13.58 -4.24 53.02
CA PRO A 72 13.27 -5.63 52.73
C PRO A 72 12.59 -6.24 53.95
N ALA A 73 11.40 -6.82 53.75
CA ALA A 73 10.81 -7.67 54.76
C ALA A 73 11.79 -8.82 55.02
N ALA A 74 12.10 -9.05 56.30
CA ALA A 74 13.03 -10.10 56.71
C ALA A 74 12.65 -11.44 56.07
N PRO A 75 13.62 -12.22 55.57
CA PRO A 75 13.34 -13.52 54.96
C PRO A 75 12.59 -14.42 55.95
N SER A 76 11.50 -15.02 55.49
CA SER A 76 10.77 -16.03 56.25
C SER A 76 11.71 -17.17 56.66
N PRO A 77 11.61 -17.70 57.89
CA PRO A 77 12.51 -18.74 58.36
C PRO A 77 12.35 -20.01 57.51
N ALA A 78 13.48 -20.62 57.13
CA ALA A 78 13.54 -21.82 56.30
C ALA A 78 12.62 -22.93 56.86
N ARG A 79 11.68 -23.41 56.05
CA ARG A 79 10.86 -24.58 56.37
C ARG A 79 11.72 -25.84 56.24
N GLY A 80 12.08 -26.44 57.39
CA GLY A 80 12.50 -27.84 57.60
C GLY A 80 13.52 -28.48 56.65
N VAL A 81 14.66 -28.94 57.20
CA VAL A 81 15.63 -29.80 56.48
C VAL A 81 15.08 -31.22 56.37
N ARG A 82 15.00 -31.79 55.16
CA ARG A 82 14.51 -33.16 54.90
C ARG A 82 15.47 -33.95 54.02
N ALA A 83 15.44 -35.29 54.09
CA ALA A 83 16.25 -36.12 53.18
C ALA A 83 15.70 -36.08 51.74
N LEU A 84 16.57 -36.15 50.72
CA LEU A 84 16.17 -36.17 49.31
C LEU A 84 15.28 -37.37 48.95
N SER A 85 15.34 -38.46 49.72
CA SER A 85 14.43 -39.60 49.61
C SER A 85 12.95 -39.25 49.82
N ALA A 86 12.63 -38.06 50.34
CA ALA A 86 11.27 -37.52 50.40
C ALA A 86 10.71 -37.11 49.01
N GLY A 87 11.55 -37.09 47.96
CA GLY A 87 11.16 -37.00 46.55
C GLY A 87 10.72 -35.62 46.06
N GLN A 88 10.26 -34.71 46.94
CA GLN A 88 9.67 -33.43 46.55
C GLN A 88 10.28 -32.23 47.28
N MET A 89 10.53 -31.13 46.54
CA MET A 89 11.08 -29.87 47.04
C MET A 89 10.27 -28.66 46.55
N GLY A 90 9.95 -27.75 47.47
CA GLY A 90 9.25 -26.48 47.21
C GLY A 90 10.12 -25.25 47.44
N ALA A 91 9.56 -24.06 47.21
CA ALA A 91 10.24 -22.78 47.43
C ALA A 91 10.76 -22.63 48.87
N ASP A 92 11.99 -22.13 49.00
CA ASP A 92 12.72 -21.86 50.25
C ASP A 92 12.95 -23.10 51.14
N GLU A 93 12.91 -24.30 50.55
CA GLU A 93 13.20 -25.55 51.24
C GLU A 93 14.65 -25.99 51.09
N VAL A 94 15.09 -26.87 52.00
CA VAL A 94 16.41 -27.49 52.01
C VAL A 94 16.28 -29.00 52.07
N LEU A 95 16.87 -29.70 51.11
CA LEU A 95 17.01 -31.15 51.13
C LEU A 95 18.47 -31.58 51.38
N THR A 96 18.64 -32.76 51.97
CA THR A 96 19.95 -33.39 52.17
C THR A 96 20.03 -34.74 51.48
N ASP A 97 21.11 -34.99 50.77
CA ASP A 97 21.47 -36.26 50.14
C ASP A 97 22.89 -36.66 50.60
N ALA A 98 23.38 -37.81 50.17
CA ALA A 98 24.73 -38.27 50.44
C ALA A 98 25.31 -38.99 49.22
N TRP A 99 26.64 -39.11 49.19
CA TRP A 99 27.32 -39.99 48.25
C TRP A 99 28.30 -40.88 49.00
N THR A 100 28.56 -42.05 48.40
CA THR A 100 29.67 -42.93 48.72
C THR A 100 30.54 -43.15 47.48
N ALA A 101 31.77 -43.61 47.68
CA ALA A 101 32.72 -43.86 46.59
C ALA A 101 32.16 -44.83 45.52
N ALA A 102 31.40 -45.84 45.95
CA ALA A 102 30.86 -46.89 45.08
C ALA A 102 29.70 -46.42 44.17
N GLU A 103 29.08 -45.27 44.45
CA GLU A 103 27.95 -44.75 43.66
C GLU A 103 28.38 -44.03 42.38
N TRP A 104 29.64 -43.60 42.29
CA TRP A 104 30.16 -42.90 41.13
C TRP A 104 30.42 -43.88 39.99
N THR A 105 29.56 -43.88 38.98
CA THR A 105 29.62 -44.80 37.83
C THR A 105 29.96 -44.06 36.53
N GLN A 106 30.30 -44.81 35.48
CA GLN A 106 30.50 -44.20 34.16
C GLN A 106 29.18 -43.64 33.62
N PRO A 107 29.12 -42.35 33.24
CA PRO A 107 27.92 -41.79 32.65
C PRO A 107 27.71 -42.33 31.22
N GLU A 108 26.45 -42.47 30.81
CA GLU A 108 26.09 -42.82 29.41
C GLU A 108 26.63 -41.80 28.39
N ARG A 109 26.74 -40.54 28.82
CA ARG A 109 27.31 -39.43 28.06
C ARG A 109 28.04 -38.48 29.00
N VAL A 110 29.23 -38.04 28.57
CA VAL A 110 29.92 -36.89 29.15
C VAL A 110 29.49 -35.63 28.39
N PRO A 111 28.85 -34.63 29.03
CA PRO A 111 28.52 -33.36 28.37
C PRO A 111 29.77 -32.68 27.80
N SER A 112 29.68 -32.20 26.56
CA SER A 112 30.81 -31.53 25.89
C SER A 112 31.35 -30.33 26.66
N ARG A 113 30.52 -29.66 27.46
CA ARG A 113 30.95 -28.54 28.31
C ARG A 113 31.85 -28.96 29.48
N ILE A 114 31.82 -30.22 29.91
CA ILE A 114 32.79 -30.75 30.89
C ILE A 114 34.21 -30.78 30.27
N ASN A 115 34.32 -30.96 28.95
CA ASN A 115 35.59 -30.87 28.24
C ASN A 115 36.17 -29.45 28.26
N GLU A 116 35.32 -28.42 28.26
CA GLU A 116 35.73 -27.00 28.34
C GLU A 116 36.37 -26.68 29.70
N VAL A 117 35.94 -27.39 30.76
CA VAL A 117 36.59 -27.33 32.07
C VAL A 117 37.69 -28.39 32.22
N GLY A 118 38.20 -28.97 31.13
CA GLY A 118 39.44 -29.77 31.11
C GLY A 118 39.33 -31.20 31.64
N TYR A 119 38.12 -31.76 31.76
CA TYR A 119 37.89 -33.16 32.12
C TYR A 119 37.20 -33.91 30.99
N TYR A 120 37.54 -35.19 30.79
CA TYR A 120 37.14 -35.96 29.61
C TYR A 120 36.85 -37.41 29.99
N ALA A 121 36.06 -38.10 29.18
CA ALA A 121 35.90 -39.55 29.25
C ALA A 121 37.28 -40.25 29.06
N PRO A 122 37.52 -41.41 29.70
CA PRO A 122 36.63 -42.17 30.59
C PRO A 122 36.71 -41.72 32.06
N HIS A 123 37.36 -40.59 32.36
CA HIS A 123 37.68 -40.20 33.73
C HIS A 123 36.63 -39.31 34.41
N VAL A 124 35.40 -39.31 33.87
CA VAL A 124 34.26 -38.59 34.42
C VAL A 124 33.27 -39.63 34.91
N LYS A 125 32.80 -39.47 36.14
CA LYS A 125 31.78 -40.29 36.77
C LYS A 125 30.53 -39.47 37.02
N SER A 126 29.38 -40.13 37.14
CA SER A 126 28.16 -39.47 37.56
C SER A 126 27.38 -40.23 38.63
N ILE A 127 26.53 -39.49 39.33
CA ILE A 127 25.46 -39.98 40.18
C ILE A 127 24.16 -39.35 39.70
N ARG A 128 23.07 -40.12 39.65
CA ARG A 128 21.75 -39.66 39.23
C ARG A 128 20.77 -39.75 40.40
N ARG A 129 19.96 -38.71 40.60
CA ARG A 129 18.92 -38.64 41.64
C ARG A 129 17.61 -38.12 41.08
N SER A 130 16.50 -38.79 41.37
CA SER A 130 15.17 -38.27 41.05
C SER A 130 14.77 -37.16 42.03
N LEU A 131 14.17 -36.10 41.51
CA LEU A 131 13.74 -34.94 42.29
C LEU A 131 12.52 -34.27 41.65
N ARG A 132 11.42 -34.19 42.39
CA ARG A 132 10.23 -33.40 42.03
C ARG A 132 10.35 -31.99 42.58
N LEU A 133 10.35 -30.99 41.70
CA LEU A 133 10.37 -29.57 42.09
C LEU A 133 8.96 -29.01 41.93
N THR A 134 8.42 -28.38 42.97
CA THR A 134 7.06 -27.79 42.96
C THR A 134 7.06 -26.28 42.81
N SER A 135 8.23 -25.66 42.69
CA SER A 135 8.38 -24.22 42.57
C SER A 135 9.61 -23.89 41.71
N THR A 136 9.59 -22.73 41.07
CA THR A 136 10.76 -22.15 40.41
C THR A 136 11.66 -21.46 41.44
N GLY A 137 12.90 -21.18 41.04
CA GLY A 137 13.88 -20.49 41.88
C GLY A 137 15.31 -20.89 41.54
N THR A 138 16.27 -20.49 42.36
CA THR A 138 17.67 -20.91 42.20
C THR A 138 17.94 -22.12 43.09
N LEU A 139 18.25 -23.25 42.47
CA LEU A 139 18.67 -24.46 43.18
C LEU A 139 20.19 -24.42 43.38
N ALA A 140 20.62 -24.36 44.64
CA ALA A 140 22.00 -24.47 45.04
C ALA A 140 22.28 -25.87 45.60
N VAL A 141 23.28 -26.56 45.05
CA VAL A 141 23.70 -27.91 45.45
C VAL A 141 25.13 -27.84 45.96
N GLN A 142 25.31 -28.09 47.25
CA GLN A 142 26.60 -28.02 47.94
C GLN A 142 27.07 -29.41 48.34
N PHE A 143 28.31 -29.75 48.00
CA PHE A 143 28.96 -31.00 48.38
C PHE A 143 29.86 -30.79 49.60
N ASN A 144 29.65 -31.58 50.65
CA ASN A 144 30.40 -31.51 51.90
C ASN A 144 31.03 -32.87 52.19
N TYR A 145 32.34 -32.96 52.02
CA TYR A 145 33.12 -34.16 52.32
C TYR A 145 32.99 -34.57 53.80
N ARG A 146 32.90 -35.89 54.07
CA ARG A 146 32.94 -36.46 55.43
C ARG A 146 34.19 -37.30 55.69
N THR A 147 34.50 -38.26 54.80
CA THR A 147 35.56 -39.25 55.02
C THR A 147 36.06 -39.85 53.70
N GLY A 148 37.24 -40.47 53.69
CA GLY A 148 37.90 -41.07 52.52
C GLY A 148 39.37 -40.66 52.40
N ASN A 149 40.15 -41.34 51.56
CA ASN A 149 41.59 -41.04 51.43
C ASN A 149 41.90 -39.96 50.38
N THR A 150 40.93 -39.63 49.53
CA THR A 150 41.05 -38.66 48.43
C THR A 150 39.93 -37.63 48.51
N ARG A 151 40.15 -36.42 48.00
CA ARG A 151 39.09 -35.40 47.88
C ARG A 151 38.15 -35.76 46.73
N LEU A 152 36.92 -35.23 46.74
CA LEU A 152 36.02 -35.30 45.60
C LEU A 152 36.30 -34.13 44.65
N ASN A 153 36.70 -34.41 43.41
CA ASN A 153 36.88 -33.40 42.39
C ASN A 153 35.62 -33.35 41.49
N LEU A 154 34.87 -32.25 41.57
CA LEU A 154 33.60 -32.03 40.89
C LEU A 154 33.81 -31.29 39.57
N CYS A 155 33.00 -31.62 38.56
CA CYS A 155 33.13 -31.03 37.23
C CYS A 155 31.82 -30.54 36.60
N GLY A 156 30.66 -30.82 37.21
CA GLY A 156 29.41 -30.23 36.74
C GLY A 156 28.15 -30.86 37.33
N LEU A 157 27.03 -30.18 37.13
CA LEU A 157 25.68 -30.63 37.46
C LEU A 157 24.72 -30.37 36.30
N GLU A 158 23.77 -31.29 36.09
CA GLU A 158 22.64 -31.12 35.17
C GLU A 158 21.31 -31.40 35.89
N LEU A 159 20.28 -30.62 35.56
CA LEU A 159 18.89 -30.92 35.83
C LEU A 159 18.23 -31.37 34.53
N VAL A 160 17.75 -32.61 34.50
CA VAL A 160 17.19 -33.26 33.30
C VAL A 160 15.71 -33.50 33.51
N ASP A 161 14.86 -33.10 32.56
CA ASP A 161 13.41 -33.33 32.66
C ASP A 161 13.01 -34.79 32.34
N ALA A 162 11.72 -35.10 32.52
CA ALA A 162 11.16 -36.42 32.25
C ALA A 162 11.28 -36.89 30.78
N THR A 163 11.54 -35.97 29.84
CA THR A 163 11.77 -36.29 28.41
C THR A 163 13.24 -36.55 28.08
N GLY A 164 14.14 -36.39 29.06
CA GLY A 164 15.59 -36.57 28.90
C GLY A 164 16.33 -35.30 28.47
N ASN A 165 15.66 -34.14 28.46
CA ASN A 165 16.30 -32.87 28.09
C ASN A 165 16.97 -32.22 29.29
N VAL A 166 18.17 -31.66 29.09
CA VAL A 166 18.87 -30.86 30.10
C VAL A 166 18.25 -29.47 30.15
N VAL A 167 17.52 -29.16 31.22
CA VAL A 167 16.77 -27.91 31.36
C VAL A 167 17.51 -26.83 32.16
N ALA A 168 18.51 -27.25 32.94
CA ALA A 168 19.40 -26.37 33.67
C ALA A 168 20.73 -27.08 33.93
N SER A 169 21.84 -26.36 34.03
CA SER A 169 23.15 -26.94 34.32
C SER A 169 24.11 -25.92 34.93
N ASP A 170 25.12 -26.41 35.62
CA ASP A 170 26.27 -25.63 36.09
C ASP A 170 27.54 -26.46 35.89
N TYR A 171 28.47 -25.95 35.08
CA TYR A 171 29.73 -26.61 34.73
C TYR A 171 30.90 -25.75 35.17
N HIS A 172 31.55 -26.15 36.26
CA HIS A 172 32.80 -25.55 36.70
C HIS A 172 33.62 -26.56 37.49
N LYS A 173 34.92 -26.30 37.64
CA LYS A 173 35.80 -27.10 38.50
C LYS A 173 35.53 -26.77 39.96
N GLY A 174 35.25 -27.79 40.75
CA GLY A 174 35.15 -27.69 42.19
C GLY A 174 35.84 -28.86 42.87
N TYR A 175 36.14 -28.75 44.15
CA TYR A 175 36.53 -29.89 44.96
C TYR A 175 36.07 -29.77 46.41
N THR A 176 35.88 -30.91 47.07
CA THR A 176 35.62 -30.98 48.52
C THR A 176 36.40 -32.13 49.17
N GLY A 177 37.11 -31.82 50.26
CA GLY A 177 37.97 -32.70 51.05
C GLY A 177 38.24 -32.05 52.41
N ASN A 178 39.48 -32.12 52.92
CA ASN A 178 39.90 -31.31 54.08
C ASN A 178 39.88 -29.80 53.78
N ALA A 179 39.90 -29.43 52.50
CA ALA A 179 39.62 -28.09 51.99
C ALA A 179 38.56 -28.18 50.90
N ALA A 180 37.86 -27.08 50.61
CA ALA A 180 36.85 -27.01 49.57
C ALA A 180 36.88 -25.68 48.82
N GLU A 181 36.67 -25.74 47.51
CA GLU A 181 36.60 -24.60 46.61
C GLU A 181 35.66 -24.94 45.46
N GLY A 182 34.79 -24.02 45.05
CA GLY A 182 33.81 -24.28 43.98
C GLY A 182 32.89 -25.48 44.26
N ASN A 183 32.66 -25.85 45.53
CA ASN A 183 31.87 -27.03 45.90
C ASN A 183 30.36 -26.76 45.94
N ILE A 184 29.90 -25.62 45.42
CA ILE A 184 28.50 -25.22 45.37
C ILE A 184 28.11 -24.91 43.93
N TYR A 185 27.25 -25.74 43.37
CA TYR A 185 26.71 -25.60 42.02
C TYR A 185 25.33 -24.93 42.08
N ARG A 186 25.06 -23.99 41.17
CA ARG A 186 23.83 -23.21 41.16
C ARG A 186 23.26 -23.11 39.75
N PHE A 187 21.97 -23.38 39.62
CA PHE A 187 21.24 -23.13 38.38
C PHE A 187 19.77 -22.81 38.68
N ASN A 188 19.09 -22.20 37.70
CA ASN A 188 17.70 -21.81 37.83
C ASN A 188 16.77 -22.96 37.44
N VAL A 189 15.77 -23.21 38.28
CA VAL A 189 14.69 -24.16 38.04
C VAL A 189 13.62 -23.44 37.19
N PRO A 190 13.46 -23.81 35.91
CA PRO A 190 12.63 -23.04 34.97
C PRO A 190 11.13 -23.23 35.20
N TYR A 191 10.72 -24.37 35.72
CA TYR A 191 9.34 -24.73 36.03
C TYR A 191 9.29 -25.87 37.06
N GLY A 192 8.14 -26.07 37.69
CA GLY A 192 7.91 -27.25 38.54
C GLY A 192 7.64 -28.50 37.71
N GLY A 193 8.11 -29.66 38.17
CA GLY A 193 8.00 -30.93 37.44
C GLY A 193 8.84 -32.05 38.08
N GLU A 194 8.83 -33.20 37.41
CA GLU A 194 9.71 -34.33 37.72
C GLU A 194 11.04 -34.16 36.99
N PHE A 195 12.15 -34.27 37.73
CA PHE A 195 13.49 -34.13 37.19
C PHE A 195 14.42 -35.24 37.66
N THR A 196 15.50 -35.44 36.90
CA THR A 196 16.70 -36.17 37.32
C THR A 196 17.84 -35.18 37.48
N LEU A 197 18.37 -35.10 38.69
CA LEU A 197 19.57 -34.34 39.00
C LEU A 197 20.80 -35.24 38.78
N VAL A 198 21.73 -34.80 37.94
CA VAL A 198 22.95 -35.53 37.59
C VAL A 198 24.15 -34.78 38.14
N TYR A 199 24.89 -35.42 39.03
CA TYR A 199 26.16 -34.92 39.57
C TYR A 199 27.32 -35.49 38.77
N TYR A 200 28.33 -34.68 38.44
CA TYR A 200 29.54 -35.12 37.77
C TYR A 200 30.79 -34.86 38.59
N ALA A 201 31.64 -35.88 38.71
CA ALA A 201 32.96 -35.83 39.33
C ALA A 201 33.99 -36.51 38.44
N GLN A 202 35.28 -36.34 38.75
CA GLN A 202 36.36 -36.91 37.97
C GLN A 202 37.30 -37.78 38.81
N ASP A 203 37.85 -38.83 38.20
CA ASP A 203 38.81 -39.77 38.80
C ASP A 203 40.16 -39.80 38.06
N LYS A 204 40.43 -38.80 37.20
CA LYS A 204 41.67 -38.69 36.42
C LYS A 204 42.87 -38.44 37.32
N ASP A 205 42.72 -37.49 38.24
CA ASP A 205 43.83 -37.00 39.05
C ASP A 205 44.08 -37.90 40.28
N GLU A 206 43.00 -38.49 40.82
CA GLU A 206 43.03 -39.43 41.94
C GLU A 206 41.74 -40.27 41.94
N ALA A 207 41.79 -41.51 42.43
CA ALA A 207 40.60 -42.35 42.54
C ALA A 207 39.59 -41.75 43.52
N ILE A 208 38.28 -41.79 43.21
CA ILE A 208 37.24 -41.31 44.12
C ILE A 208 37.06 -42.32 45.26
N THR A 209 37.57 -42.02 46.45
CA THR A 209 37.40 -42.83 47.67
C THR A 209 36.59 -42.11 48.74
N SER A 210 36.12 -40.90 48.45
CA SER A 210 35.40 -40.04 49.37
C SER A 210 33.93 -40.43 49.53
N SER A 211 33.40 -40.15 50.72
CA SER A 211 31.97 -40.14 51.01
C SER A 211 31.61 -38.84 51.72
N GLY A 212 30.39 -38.35 51.54
CA GLY A 212 29.98 -37.06 52.09
C GLY A 212 28.49 -36.77 51.98
N ASN A 213 28.09 -35.56 52.37
CA ASN A 213 26.71 -35.08 52.29
C ASN A 213 26.54 -34.05 51.18
N ILE A 214 25.39 -34.07 50.53
CA ILE A 214 24.97 -33.06 49.57
C ILE A 214 23.82 -32.27 50.22
N ARG A 215 23.91 -30.94 50.16
CA ARG A 215 22.84 -30.04 50.61
C ARG A 215 22.26 -29.32 49.41
N LEU A 216 20.98 -29.53 49.16
CA LEU A 216 20.21 -28.85 48.13
C LEU A 216 19.37 -27.76 48.78
N ALA A 217 19.39 -26.53 48.25
CA ALA A 217 18.57 -25.43 48.72
C ALA A 217 17.93 -24.73 47.52
N LEU A 218 16.59 -24.68 47.48
CA LEU A 218 15.84 -23.99 46.44
C LEU A 218 15.39 -22.66 47.01
N THR A 219 16.06 -21.58 46.65
CA THR A 219 15.68 -20.23 47.10
C THR A 219 14.76 -19.61 46.07
N GLN A 220 13.62 -19.09 46.52
CA GLN A 220 12.71 -18.36 45.64
C GLN A 220 13.41 -17.07 45.19
N SER A 221 13.77 -17.02 43.92
CA SER A 221 14.41 -15.87 43.29
C SER A 221 13.47 -15.29 42.23
N ASP A 222 13.46 -13.97 42.10
CA ASP A 222 12.83 -13.28 40.98
C ASP A 222 13.60 -13.65 39.71
N THR A 223 13.13 -14.70 39.02
CA THR A 223 13.79 -15.24 37.83
C THR A 223 13.79 -14.26 36.65
N LEU A 224 13.05 -13.15 36.73
CA LEU A 224 13.11 -12.05 35.78
C LEU A 224 14.41 -11.23 35.88
N HIS A 225 15.15 -11.31 37.01
CA HIS A 225 16.27 -10.39 37.30
C HIS A 225 17.57 -11.09 37.73
N LEU A 226 17.73 -12.39 37.49
CA LEU A 226 19.02 -13.03 37.70
C LEU A 226 20.00 -12.70 36.57
N ALA A 227 21.11 -12.08 36.94
CA ALA A 227 22.22 -11.74 36.06
C ALA A 227 22.68 -12.98 35.27
N SER A 228 22.72 -12.86 33.94
CA SER A 228 23.26 -13.90 33.08
C SER A 228 24.74 -14.13 33.40
N GLN A 229 25.09 -15.31 33.92
CA GLN A 229 26.47 -15.80 33.87
C GLN A 229 26.72 -16.48 32.51
N ALA A 230 26.85 -15.64 31.49
CA ALA A 230 27.61 -15.90 30.28
C ALA A 230 27.86 -14.53 29.63
N THR A 231 28.94 -13.85 30.01
CA THR A 231 29.44 -12.73 29.19
C THR A 231 29.90 -13.31 27.85
N THR A 232 29.03 -13.29 26.85
CA THR A 232 29.43 -13.46 25.45
C THR A 232 30.05 -12.15 25.01
N GLN A 233 31.38 -12.15 24.80
CA GLN A 233 32.03 -10.97 24.27
C GLN A 233 31.62 -10.78 22.79
N LEU A 234 30.81 -9.76 22.53
CA LEU A 234 30.54 -9.29 21.18
C LEU A 234 31.57 -8.23 20.83
N ARG A 235 32.31 -8.43 19.73
CA ARG A 235 33.20 -7.42 19.16
C ARG A 235 32.67 -7.03 17.78
N GLY A 236 32.60 -5.73 17.52
CA GLY A 236 32.26 -5.17 16.21
C GLY A 236 33.19 -4.01 15.90
N THR A 237 33.35 -3.72 14.61
CA THR A 237 34.16 -2.61 14.11
C THR A 237 33.23 -1.64 13.39
N TRP A 238 33.28 -0.37 13.76
CA TRP A 238 32.61 0.71 13.05
C TRP A 238 33.62 1.36 12.11
N SER A 239 33.38 1.26 10.81
CA SER A 239 34.17 1.96 9.81
C SER A 239 33.37 3.17 9.31
N ARG A 240 34.07 4.27 9.04
CA ARG A 240 33.50 5.45 8.41
C ARG A 240 34.50 5.98 7.39
N ASN A 241 34.03 6.14 6.15
CA ASN A 241 34.88 6.55 5.02
C ASN A 241 34.54 7.94 4.48
N THR A 242 33.60 8.64 5.12
CA THR A 242 33.18 10.01 4.81
C THR A 242 33.91 11.02 5.70
N THR A 243 33.94 12.32 5.38
CA THR A 243 34.58 13.37 6.23
C THR A 243 33.67 13.79 7.39
N LEU A 244 34.13 13.78 8.64
CA LEU A 244 33.39 14.33 9.81
C LEU A 244 33.82 15.78 9.99
N ARG A 245 32.91 16.74 9.85
CA ARG A 245 33.27 18.15 10.01
C ARG A 245 33.32 18.50 11.49
N ALA A 246 34.08 19.54 11.82
CA ALA A 246 34.09 20.07 13.19
C ALA A 246 32.67 20.53 13.58
N GLY A 247 32.15 19.98 14.67
CA GLY A 247 30.79 20.26 15.17
C GLY A 247 29.72 19.26 14.71
N ASP A 248 30.03 18.32 13.81
CA ASP A 248 29.10 17.25 13.42
C ASP A 248 29.14 16.09 14.42
N ASP A 249 27.97 15.55 14.78
CA ASP A 249 27.85 14.32 15.57
C ASP A 249 27.94 13.07 14.68
N TRP A 250 28.77 12.10 15.05
CA TRP A 250 28.71 10.74 14.48
C TRP A 250 27.97 9.80 15.42
N LYS A 251 26.69 9.54 15.12
CA LYS A 251 25.84 8.63 15.89
C LYS A 251 25.92 7.22 15.31
N VAL A 252 26.26 6.27 16.16
CA VAL A 252 26.42 4.85 15.83
C VAL A 252 25.53 4.03 16.76
N GLY A 253 24.81 3.05 16.22
CA GLY A 253 23.90 2.21 17.01
C GLY A 253 24.02 0.73 16.63
N SER A 254 23.99 -0.15 17.62
CA SER A 254 23.88 -1.59 17.45
C SER A 254 22.70 -2.13 18.25
N VAL A 255 22.14 -3.25 17.77
CA VAL A 255 21.09 -4.00 18.48
C VAL A 255 21.61 -5.39 18.80
N VAL A 256 21.39 -5.80 20.05
CA VAL A 256 21.59 -7.17 20.52
C VAL A 256 20.33 -7.53 21.30
N GLY A 257 19.73 -8.68 20.97
CA GLY A 257 18.48 -9.10 21.58
C GLY A 257 18.31 -10.60 21.56
N LEU A 258 17.39 -11.09 22.37
CA LEU A 258 16.96 -12.48 22.37
C LEU A 258 15.81 -12.65 21.38
N VAL A 259 15.79 -13.78 20.69
CA VAL A 259 14.67 -14.18 19.81
C VAL A 259 13.95 -15.37 20.42
N ALA A 260 12.62 -15.40 20.27
CA ALA A 260 11.85 -16.56 20.67
C ALA A 260 12.22 -17.77 19.77
N PRO A 261 12.32 -18.99 20.32
CA PRO A 261 12.59 -20.20 19.54
C PRO A 261 11.64 -20.33 18.35
N GLY A 262 12.18 -20.59 17.16
CA GLY A 262 11.39 -20.71 15.92
C GLY A 262 10.73 -19.41 15.41
N GLN A 263 10.93 -18.26 16.07
CA GLN A 263 10.20 -17.01 15.80
C GLN A 263 11.16 -15.82 15.61
N ALA A 264 12.31 -16.04 14.96
CA ALA A 264 13.32 -15.01 14.74
C ALA A 264 12.76 -13.81 13.96
N ARG A 265 12.01 -14.06 12.87
CA ARG A 265 11.37 -13.00 12.06
C ARG A 265 10.44 -12.14 12.92
N ARG A 266 9.49 -12.74 13.65
CA ARG A 266 8.55 -12.00 14.50
C ARG A 266 9.23 -11.27 15.65
N SER A 267 10.21 -11.89 16.28
CA SER A 267 10.97 -11.27 17.36
C SER A 267 11.69 -10.01 16.85
N PHE A 268 12.29 -10.10 15.66
CA PHE A 268 12.95 -8.96 15.03
C PHE A 268 11.95 -7.93 14.50
N LEU A 269 10.82 -8.35 13.92
CA LEU A 269 9.75 -7.47 13.48
C LEU A 269 9.19 -6.66 14.65
N ALA A 270 8.96 -7.27 15.82
CA ALA A 270 8.51 -6.56 17.01
C ALA A 270 9.52 -5.49 17.47
N TYR A 271 10.81 -5.75 17.31
CA TYR A 271 11.86 -4.73 17.48
C TYR A 271 11.76 -3.64 16.40
N SER A 272 11.68 -4.03 15.13
CA SER A 272 11.64 -3.11 14.00
C SER A 272 10.43 -2.18 14.04
N GLU A 273 9.24 -2.67 14.39
CA GLU A 273 8.03 -1.85 14.53
C GLU A 273 8.10 -0.89 15.73
N ARG A 274 8.83 -1.27 16.79
CA ARG A 274 9.07 -0.40 17.96
C ARG A 274 10.06 0.72 17.65
N GLU A 275 11.10 0.42 16.87
CA GLU A 275 12.21 1.35 16.61
C GLU A 275 12.10 2.12 15.29
N ARG A 276 11.17 1.75 14.40
CA ARG A 276 10.99 2.49 13.14
C ARG A 276 10.57 3.92 13.40
N ALA A 277 10.92 4.82 12.48
CA ALA A 277 10.70 6.25 12.61
C ALA A 277 9.23 6.60 12.89
N VAL A 278 8.33 5.85 12.26
CA VAL A 278 6.88 6.01 12.33
C VAL A 278 6.23 4.64 12.20
N PRO A 279 5.09 4.37 12.86
CA PRO A 279 4.41 3.08 12.74
C PRO A 279 4.07 2.72 11.30
N TRP A 280 4.02 1.41 11.02
CA TRP A 280 3.48 0.90 9.77
C TRP A 280 2.13 1.57 9.45
N ARG A 281 1.96 2.01 8.21
CA ARG A 281 0.67 2.52 7.73
C ARG A 281 0.51 2.23 6.25
N ALA A 282 -0.74 2.02 5.86
CA ALA A 282 -1.12 1.94 4.45
C ALA A 282 -0.90 3.30 3.76
N MET A 283 -0.26 3.25 2.60
CA MET A 283 0.07 4.36 1.72
C MET A 283 -0.07 3.91 0.25
N PRO A 284 -1.29 3.59 -0.21
CA PRO A 284 -1.60 3.60 -1.63
C PRO A 284 -1.41 5.02 -2.18
N ALA A 285 -0.54 5.15 -3.17
CA ALA A 285 -0.21 6.43 -3.79
C ALA A 285 -0.28 6.31 -5.32
N TYR A 286 -0.96 7.26 -5.95
CA TYR A 286 -0.83 7.46 -7.39
C TYR A 286 0.50 8.14 -7.66
N ILE A 287 1.24 7.64 -8.65
CA ILE A 287 2.51 8.24 -9.08
C ILE A 287 2.45 8.56 -10.58
N SER A 288 2.82 9.78 -10.96
CA SER A 288 2.60 10.28 -12.32
C SER A 288 3.60 9.81 -13.39
N TRP A 289 4.67 9.09 -13.01
CA TRP A 289 5.76 8.71 -13.92
C TRP A 289 5.23 8.12 -15.23
N TYR A 290 4.49 7.02 -15.17
CA TYR A 290 4.00 6.34 -16.36
C TYR A 290 2.93 7.10 -17.15
N GLU A 291 2.01 7.80 -16.48
CA GLU A 291 0.89 8.44 -17.18
C GLU A 291 1.29 9.77 -17.81
N LEU A 292 2.13 10.55 -17.14
CA LEU A 292 2.41 11.93 -17.54
C LEU A 292 3.84 12.19 -18.02
N ASN A 293 4.80 11.29 -17.74
CA ASN A 293 6.21 11.64 -17.94
C ASN A 293 7.05 10.63 -18.72
N ILE A 294 6.84 9.33 -18.52
CA ILE A 294 7.62 8.27 -19.16
C ILE A 294 7.52 8.42 -20.69
N ASP A 295 8.66 8.29 -21.36
CA ASP A 295 8.86 8.50 -22.81
C ASP A 295 8.50 9.90 -23.35
N ARG A 296 8.10 10.85 -22.49
CA ARG A 296 7.64 12.19 -22.88
C ARG A 296 8.50 13.32 -22.36
N ASN A 297 9.46 13.01 -21.48
CA ASN A 297 10.31 14.00 -20.86
C ASN A 297 11.74 13.99 -21.41
N ASN A 298 12.39 15.17 -21.38
CA ASN A 298 13.83 15.48 -21.53
C ASN A 298 14.12 16.70 -22.43
N ASP A 299 13.13 17.57 -22.72
CA ASP A 299 13.40 18.83 -23.41
C ASP A 299 13.91 19.88 -22.39
N PRO A 300 15.10 20.48 -22.61
CA PRO A 300 15.62 21.54 -21.73
C PRO A 300 14.78 22.83 -21.77
N ASN A 301 13.89 22.98 -22.76
CA ASN A 301 12.93 24.08 -22.88
C ASN A 301 11.54 23.76 -22.31
N TYR A 302 11.37 22.57 -21.72
CA TYR A 302 10.14 22.12 -21.04
C TYR A 302 8.90 21.95 -21.92
N THR A 303 9.00 22.06 -23.24
CA THR A 303 7.86 22.09 -24.17
C THR A 303 7.01 20.82 -24.18
N GLY A 304 7.62 19.65 -23.96
CA GLY A 304 6.94 18.34 -23.89
C GLY A 304 6.82 17.78 -22.48
N ASN A 305 7.34 18.48 -21.48
CA ASN A 305 7.42 18.00 -20.10
C ASN A 305 6.06 18.10 -19.41
N MET A 306 5.90 17.40 -18.29
CA MET A 306 4.69 17.43 -17.46
C MET A 306 4.24 18.88 -17.14
N HIS A 307 2.92 19.10 -17.06
CA HIS A 307 2.31 20.40 -16.80
C HIS A 307 1.27 20.35 -15.67
N ASP A 308 1.11 21.45 -14.94
CA ASP A 308 0.18 21.55 -13.80
C ASP A 308 -1.28 21.17 -14.12
N TRP A 309 -1.80 21.51 -15.30
CA TRP A 309 -3.16 21.16 -15.72
C TRP A 309 -3.34 19.67 -16.00
N GLN A 310 -2.27 18.96 -16.39
CA GLN A 310 -2.32 17.50 -16.55
C GLN A 310 -2.45 16.84 -15.18
N CYS A 311 -1.67 17.32 -14.19
CA CYS A 311 -1.80 16.90 -12.81
C CYS A 311 -3.21 17.18 -12.27
N GLU A 312 -3.77 18.37 -12.54
CA GLU A 312 -5.15 18.72 -12.17
C GLU A 312 -6.18 17.76 -12.79
N GLU A 313 -6.06 17.46 -14.08
CA GLU A 313 -6.99 16.57 -14.79
C GLU A 313 -6.94 15.14 -14.24
N VAL A 314 -5.75 14.61 -13.93
CA VAL A 314 -5.62 13.32 -13.26
C VAL A 314 -6.40 13.31 -11.95
N VAL A 315 -6.16 14.28 -11.06
CA VAL A 315 -6.87 14.31 -9.76
C VAL A 315 -8.39 14.44 -9.97
N ARG A 316 -8.83 15.21 -10.96
CA ARG A 316 -10.24 15.35 -11.33
C ARG A 316 -10.86 14.02 -11.79
N GLN A 317 -10.14 13.23 -12.58
CA GLN A 317 -10.58 11.92 -13.03
C GLN A 317 -10.66 10.92 -11.87
N TRP A 318 -9.67 10.93 -10.97
CA TRP A 318 -9.71 10.10 -9.77
C TRP A 318 -10.87 10.49 -8.84
N LYS A 319 -11.11 11.80 -8.67
CA LYS A 319 -12.25 12.28 -7.89
C LYS A 319 -13.58 11.79 -8.47
N LYS A 320 -13.78 12.01 -9.77
CA LYS A 320 -15.02 11.65 -10.49
C LYS A 320 -15.28 10.15 -10.48
N ASN A 321 -14.24 9.34 -10.70
CA ASN A 321 -14.43 7.92 -10.98
C ASN A 321 -14.15 7.00 -9.78
N LEU A 322 -13.34 7.43 -8.81
CA LEU A 322 -13.05 6.66 -7.58
C LEU A 322 -13.74 7.26 -6.34
N PHE A 323 -13.51 8.54 -6.05
CA PHE A 323 -13.95 9.12 -4.78
C PHE A 323 -15.44 9.42 -4.72
N GLU A 324 -16.00 10.09 -5.72
CA GLU A 324 -17.43 10.42 -5.73
C GLU A 324 -18.32 9.16 -5.71
N PRO A 325 -18.01 8.09 -6.48
CA PRO A 325 -18.83 6.89 -6.51
C PRO A 325 -18.60 5.95 -5.32
N TYR A 326 -17.35 5.78 -4.87
CA TYR A 326 -17.00 4.77 -3.86
C TYR A 326 -16.56 5.36 -2.52
N ARG A 327 -16.43 6.68 -2.37
CA ARG A 327 -15.95 7.32 -1.12
C ARG A 327 -14.61 6.76 -0.64
N THR A 328 -13.80 6.30 -1.59
CA THR A 328 -12.45 5.77 -1.40
C THR A 328 -11.47 6.66 -2.13
N ALA A 329 -10.27 6.85 -1.59
CA ALA A 329 -9.22 7.61 -2.23
C ALA A 329 -7.84 7.04 -1.90
N VAL A 330 -6.85 7.36 -2.72
CA VAL A 330 -5.43 7.16 -2.38
C VAL A 330 -5.01 8.13 -1.28
N ASN A 331 -3.93 7.82 -0.57
CA ASN A 331 -3.42 8.71 0.47
C ASN A 331 -2.72 9.94 -0.12
N SER A 332 -2.07 9.77 -1.27
CA SER A 332 -1.28 10.82 -1.92
C SER A 332 -1.30 10.71 -3.45
N PHE A 333 -1.32 11.87 -4.12
CA PHE A 333 -0.94 12.01 -5.53
C PHE A 333 0.50 12.53 -5.60
N VAL A 334 1.41 11.72 -6.13
CA VAL A 334 2.84 12.02 -6.16
C VAL A 334 3.25 12.39 -7.58
N TRP A 335 3.77 13.60 -7.73
CA TRP A 335 4.28 14.09 -9.00
C TRP A 335 5.73 13.62 -9.16
N ASP A 336 5.93 12.66 -10.06
CA ASP A 336 7.25 12.07 -10.33
C ASP A 336 8.16 13.05 -11.12
N ASP A 337 9.31 12.63 -11.65
CA ASP A 337 10.24 13.47 -12.42
C ASP A 337 9.48 14.37 -13.44
N GLY A 338 9.91 15.61 -13.63
CA GLY A 338 9.42 16.51 -14.70
C GLY A 338 8.70 17.75 -14.20
N TRP A 339 8.47 17.87 -12.89
CA TRP A 339 7.88 19.07 -12.28
C TRP A 339 8.88 20.21 -12.09
N ASP A 340 10.17 19.88 -11.92
CA ASP A 340 11.20 20.82 -11.53
C ASP A 340 11.88 21.50 -12.72
N HIS A 341 12.37 22.70 -12.45
CA HIS A 341 13.42 23.32 -13.22
C HIS A 341 14.74 22.59 -12.94
N TYR A 342 15.39 22.12 -14.00
CA TYR A 342 16.58 21.29 -13.91
C TYR A 342 17.75 22.05 -13.26
N GLY A 343 18.08 21.65 -12.03
CA GLY A 343 19.31 22.03 -11.34
C GLY A 343 19.09 22.52 -9.91
N ASP A 344 18.17 23.45 -9.68
CA ASP A 344 17.98 24.10 -8.40
C ASP A 344 16.73 23.65 -7.62
N TRP A 345 16.00 22.65 -8.14
CA TRP A 345 14.80 22.07 -7.53
C TRP A 345 13.67 23.08 -7.31
N THR A 346 13.58 24.10 -8.17
CA THR A 346 12.43 25.02 -8.24
C THR A 346 11.40 24.50 -9.25
N PHE A 347 10.21 25.09 -9.33
CA PHE A 347 9.22 24.69 -10.33
C PHE A 347 9.65 25.10 -11.75
N SER A 348 9.42 24.21 -12.72
CA SER A 348 9.61 24.56 -14.13
C SER A 348 8.56 25.59 -14.60
N PRO A 349 8.76 26.24 -15.76
CA PRO A 349 7.76 27.15 -16.34
C PRO A 349 6.38 26.52 -16.57
N ASN A 350 6.28 25.19 -16.66
CA ASN A 350 5.02 24.46 -16.78
C ASN A 350 4.22 24.34 -15.47
N PHE A 351 4.79 24.83 -14.36
CA PHE A 351 4.14 24.86 -13.05
C PHE A 351 4.13 26.29 -12.50
N PRO A 352 3.49 27.25 -13.21
CA PRO A 352 3.50 28.66 -12.81
C PRO A 352 2.84 28.89 -11.43
N ASP A 353 1.94 27.99 -11.04
CA ASP A 353 1.24 27.98 -9.75
C ASP A 353 1.68 26.85 -8.80
N GLY A 354 2.78 26.16 -9.13
CA GLY A 354 3.18 24.92 -8.47
C GLY A 354 2.06 23.88 -8.49
N PHE A 355 1.94 23.09 -7.42
CA PHE A 355 0.92 22.03 -7.31
C PHE A 355 -0.44 22.49 -6.76
N ARG A 356 -0.69 23.81 -6.66
CA ARG A 356 -1.80 24.37 -5.87
C ARG A 356 -3.18 23.83 -6.25
N LYS A 357 -3.47 23.72 -7.55
CA LYS A 357 -4.79 23.27 -8.03
C LYS A 357 -5.00 21.78 -7.80
N ALA A 358 -3.98 20.98 -8.07
CA ALA A 358 -4.02 19.55 -7.85
C ALA A 358 -4.14 19.21 -6.35
N ASP A 359 -3.41 19.93 -5.48
CA ASP A 359 -3.53 19.82 -4.01
C ASP A 359 -4.95 20.18 -3.52
N ALA A 360 -5.51 21.29 -4.00
CA ALA A 360 -6.87 21.70 -3.63
C ALA A 360 -7.90 20.62 -3.96
N LEU A 361 -7.82 20.01 -5.16
CA LEU A 361 -8.69 18.90 -5.55
C LEU A 361 -8.44 17.63 -4.74
N ALA A 362 -7.18 17.30 -4.45
CA ALA A 362 -6.82 16.12 -3.66
C ALA A 362 -7.41 16.19 -2.24
N ARG A 363 -7.37 17.38 -1.61
CA ARG A 363 -7.93 17.63 -0.28
C ARG A 363 -9.43 17.40 -0.19
N GLU A 364 -10.18 17.66 -1.26
CA GLU A 364 -11.62 17.38 -1.30
C GLU A 364 -11.94 15.88 -1.14
N MET A 365 -10.97 15.01 -1.42
CA MET A 365 -11.07 13.55 -1.23
C MET A 365 -10.49 13.06 0.10
N GLY A 366 -9.88 13.95 0.89
CA GLY A 366 -9.05 13.59 2.05
C GLY A 366 -7.66 13.08 1.68
N SER A 367 -7.27 13.14 0.41
CA SER A 367 -5.91 12.85 -0.08
C SER A 367 -4.99 14.07 0.10
N GLY A 368 -3.68 13.82 0.11
CA GLY A 368 -2.66 14.86 -0.01
C GLY A 368 -1.90 14.75 -1.32
N ILE A 369 -0.79 15.47 -1.40
CA ILE A 369 0.15 15.39 -2.52
C ILE A 369 1.55 15.01 -2.05
N GLY A 370 2.39 14.63 -3.01
CA GLY A 370 3.80 14.38 -2.84
C GLY A 370 4.60 14.72 -4.08
N ALA A 371 5.92 14.59 -3.98
CA ALA A 371 6.81 14.81 -5.11
C ALA A 371 7.97 13.82 -5.10
N TRP A 372 8.47 13.53 -6.30
CA TRP A 372 9.74 12.87 -6.51
C TRP A 372 10.88 13.88 -6.52
N LEU A 373 11.99 13.51 -5.89
CA LEU A 373 13.27 14.20 -6.04
C LEU A 373 14.38 13.17 -6.17
N GLY A 374 15.24 13.31 -7.17
CA GLY A 374 16.41 12.46 -7.32
C GLY A 374 17.62 13.06 -6.61
N PRO A 375 18.06 12.57 -5.43
CA PRO A 375 19.05 13.30 -4.62
C PRO A 375 20.41 13.49 -5.30
N VAL A 376 20.75 12.69 -6.33
CA VAL A 376 21.95 12.88 -7.19
C VAL A 376 21.60 13.19 -8.66
N GLY A 377 20.40 13.71 -8.89
CA GLY A 377 19.87 14.14 -10.19
C GLY A 377 18.88 13.19 -10.85
N GLY A 378 18.76 11.94 -10.36
CA GLY A 378 17.90 10.93 -10.98
C GLY A 378 18.45 10.43 -12.31
N TYR A 379 17.56 9.96 -13.19
CA TYR A 379 17.93 9.14 -14.36
C TYR A 379 17.83 9.88 -15.69
N GLY A 380 18.35 9.22 -16.72
CA GLY A 380 18.20 9.67 -18.10
C GLY A 380 18.74 11.09 -18.35
N GLN A 381 18.15 11.75 -19.34
CA GLN A 381 18.64 13.03 -19.83
C GLN A 381 18.21 14.20 -18.93
N SER A 382 17.04 14.16 -18.30
CA SER A 382 16.63 15.11 -17.25
C SER A 382 17.67 15.13 -16.12
N GLY A 383 18.09 13.96 -15.64
CA GLY A 383 19.15 13.87 -14.64
C GLY A 383 20.50 14.37 -15.12
N ASN A 384 20.84 14.20 -16.41
CA ASN A 384 22.05 14.78 -16.98
C ASN A 384 22.03 16.31 -16.94
N TYR A 385 20.88 16.95 -17.21
CA TYR A 385 20.77 18.40 -17.10
C TYR A 385 20.93 18.89 -15.66
N ARG A 386 20.29 18.21 -14.69
CA ARG A 386 20.45 18.55 -13.26
C ARG A 386 21.91 18.44 -12.83
N ARG A 387 22.61 17.36 -13.19
CA ARG A 387 24.05 17.19 -12.91
C ARG A 387 24.91 18.22 -13.62
N ALA A 388 24.61 18.55 -14.89
CA ALA A 388 25.33 19.57 -15.66
C ALA A 388 25.23 20.95 -15.00
N PHE A 389 24.08 21.31 -14.42
CA PHE A 389 23.92 22.56 -13.68
C PHE A 389 24.89 22.69 -12.50
N TRP A 390 25.24 21.56 -11.85
CA TRP A 390 26.18 21.50 -10.72
C TRP A 390 27.63 21.21 -11.12
N ASN A 391 27.91 21.05 -12.42
CA ASN A 391 29.27 20.94 -12.91
C ASN A 391 30.06 22.23 -12.62
N GLY A 392 31.26 22.10 -12.06
CA GLY A 392 32.05 23.25 -11.58
C GLY A 392 31.56 23.89 -10.28
N LYS A 393 30.48 23.40 -9.65
CA LYS A 393 29.91 23.90 -8.37
C LYS A 393 30.06 22.92 -7.20
N GLY A 394 31.01 21.99 -7.30
CA GLY A 394 31.23 20.92 -6.32
C GLY A 394 30.42 19.65 -6.58
N GLY A 395 29.67 19.57 -7.69
CA GLY A 395 28.93 18.37 -8.10
C GLY A 395 27.56 18.21 -7.41
N MET A 396 26.69 17.40 -8.02
CA MET A 396 25.35 17.09 -7.52
C MET A 396 25.38 15.83 -6.63
N GLN A 397 25.89 15.99 -5.42
CA GLN A 397 26.06 14.93 -4.43
C GLN A 397 25.75 15.47 -3.04
N LEU A 398 25.12 14.70 -2.16
CA LEU A 398 24.61 15.21 -0.88
C LEU A 398 25.73 15.59 0.12
N SER A 399 26.97 15.25 -0.18
CA SER A 399 28.14 15.72 0.57
C SER A 399 28.58 17.15 0.21
N ASN A 400 28.20 17.67 -0.96
CA ASN A 400 28.46 19.05 -1.36
C ASN A 400 27.58 20.00 -0.52
N PRO A 401 28.15 20.87 0.34
CA PRO A 401 27.37 21.71 1.24
C PRO A 401 26.35 22.61 0.51
N LYS A 402 26.75 23.22 -0.62
CA LYS A 402 25.89 24.14 -1.37
C LYS A 402 24.70 23.43 -2.01
N TYR A 403 24.94 22.21 -2.50
CA TYR A 403 23.89 21.39 -3.06
C TYR A 403 22.97 20.83 -1.97
N TYR A 404 23.53 20.38 -0.85
CA TYR A 404 22.75 19.89 0.29
C TYR A 404 21.79 20.97 0.82
N GLU A 405 22.26 22.22 0.94
CA GLU A 405 21.41 23.37 1.27
C GLU A 405 20.30 23.59 0.22
N THR A 406 20.62 23.48 -1.08
CA THR A 406 19.63 23.62 -2.15
C THR A 406 18.56 22.52 -2.07
N PHE A 407 18.98 21.28 -1.89
CA PHE A 407 18.09 20.11 -1.78
C PHE A 407 17.18 20.20 -0.56
N THR A 408 17.73 20.51 0.61
CA THR A 408 16.94 20.66 1.85
C THR A 408 16.01 21.87 1.84
N ARG A 409 16.39 22.97 1.15
CA ARG A 409 15.49 24.10 0.91
C ARG A 409 14.31 23.71 0.03
N ALA A 410 14.51 22.92 -1.03
CA ALA A 410 13.41 22.44 -1.86
C ALA A 410 12.45 21.54 -1.09
N ILE A 411 12.97 20.63 -0.27
CA ILE A 411 12.19 19.80 0.66
C ILE A 411 11.33 20.69 1.58
N THR A 412 11.95 21.71 2.19
CA THR A 412 11.27 22.64 3.11
C THR A 412 10.18 23.44 2.39
N ASP A 413 10.47 23.90 1.18
CA ASP A 413 9.55 24.68 0.37
C ASP A 413 8.29 23.88 -0.01
N LEU A 414 8.46 22.64 -0.47
CA LEU A 414 7.37 21.73 -0.81
C LEU A 414 6.52 21.37 0.41
N CYS A 415 7.14 21.18 1.59
CA CYS A 415 6.41 20.81 2.81
C CYS A 415 5.67 21.96 3.47
N ASN A 416 6.32 23.11 3.66
CA ASN A 416 5.84 24.13 4.61
C ASN A 416 5.49 25.47 3.96
N ASN A 417 6.26 25.93 2.98
CA ASN A 417 6.17 27.34 2.54
C ASN A 417 4.98 27.61 1.61
N ARG A 418 4.38 26.56 1.04
CA ARG A 418 3.33 26.69 0.01
C ARG A 418 1.92 26.39 0.50
N GLY A 419 1.77 25.96 1.76
CA GLY A 419 0.48 25.61 2.35
C GLY A 419 -0.18 24.39 1.69
N TYR A 420 0.60 23.46 1.14
CA TYR A 420 0.14 22.17 0.61
C TYR A 420 -0.18 21.19 1.73
N ASP A 421 -1.04 20.21 1.47
CA ASP A 421 -1.14 19.01 2.29
C ASP A 421 -0.14 18.00 1.73
N PHE A 422 1.13 18.31 1.95
CA PHE A 422 2.24 17.50 1.50
C PHE A 422 2.43 16.33 2.46
N ARG A 423 2.44 15.10 1.92
CA ARG A 423 2.43 13.86 2.70
C ARG A 423 3.52 12.87 2.30
N PHE A 424 4.13 13.02 1.13
CA PHE A 424 4.94 11.97 0.54
C PHE A 424 6.15 12.51 -0.22
N PHE A 425 7.32 11.94 0.04
CA PHE A 425 8.50 12.09 -0.83
C PHE A 425 8.90 10.74 -1.43
N LYS A 426 9.15 10.73 -2.74
CA LYS A 426 9.93 9.69 -3.41
C LYS A 426 11.35 10.21 -3.60
N PHE A 427 12.32 9.63 -2.88
CA PHE A 427 13.72 10.02 -2.98
C PHE A 427 14.50 8.96 -3.74
N ASP A 428 14.92 9.27 -4.97
CA ASP A 428 15.32 8.26 -5.93
C ASP A 428 16.76 8.38 -6.45
N GLY A 429 17.47 7.27 -6.49
CA GLY A 429 18.84 7.22 -7.03
C GLY A 429 19.86 7.80 -6.06
N ILE A 430 20.11 7.09 -4.96
CA ILE A 430 21.15 7.43 -3.99
C ILE A 430 22.47 6.66 -4.20
N SER A 431 22.48 5.64 -5.07
CA SER A 431 23.67 4.89 -5.50
C SER A 431 23.63 4.63 -7.01
N ALA A 432 24.80 4.37 -7.60
CA ALA A 432 24.94 4.02 -9.02
C ALA A 432 24.64 2.53 -9.30
N GLN A 433 24.44 1.70 -8.27
CA GLN A 433 24.13 0.28 -8.42
C GLN A 433 22.70 0.06 -8.92
N PHE A 434 22.59 -0.76 -9.96
CA PHE A 434 21.30 -1.24 -10.48
C PHE A 434 20.57 -2.15 -9.48
N SER A 435 21.31 -2.96 -8.74
CA SER A 435 20.79 -3.85 -7.68
C SER A 435 21.70 -3.72 -6.46
N ALA A 436 21.31 -2.84 -5.53
CA ALA A 436 22.15 -2.52 -4.39
C ALA A 436 22.16 -3.65 -3.35
N VAL A 437 23.36 -4.17 -3.06
CA VAL A 437 23.61 -5.11 -1.96
C VAL A 437 24.37 -4.46 -0.79
N GLY A 438 24.69 -3.18 -0.93
CA GLY A 438 25.49 -2.37 -0.02
C GLY A 438 25.94 -1.08 -0.74
N PRO A 439 26.86 -0.30 -0.14
CA PRO A 439 27.49 0.85 -0.81
C PRO A 439 28.30 0.43 -2.05
N ASP A 440 28.62 1.38 -2.94
CA ASP A 440 29.39 1.10 -4.16
C ASP A 440 30.83 0.71 -3.82
N ALA A 441 31.54 0.11 -4.78
CA ALA A 441 32.91 -0.37 -4.59
C ALA A 441 33.83 0.73 -4.03
N GLY A 442 34.61 0.40 -3.00
CA GLY A 442 35.51 1.36 -2.36
C GLY A 442 34.79 2.42 -1.51
N THR A 443 33.56 2.14 -1.03
CA THR A 443 32.76 3.00 -0.12
C THR A 443 32.18 4.26 -0.76
N VAL A 444 32.24 4.33 -2.09
CA VAL A 444 31.60 5.39 -2.88
C VAL A 444 30.08 5.34 -2.69
N GLY A 445 29.44 6.50 -2.52
CA GLY A 445 28.00 6.60 -2.32
C GLY A 445 27.54 6.48 -0.86
N GLU A 446 28.41 6.09 0.08
CA GLU A 446 28.11 6.16 1.53
C GLU A 446 27.69 7.57 1.94
N GLU A 447 28.30 8.60 1.35
CA GLU A 447 28.00 9.99 1.63
C GLU A 447 26.59 10.42 1.18
N ASN A 448 26.03 9.77 0.15
CA ASN A 448 24.66 10.01 -0.31
C ASN A 448 23.66 9.29 0.59
N ALA A 449 23.96 8.06 1.02
CA ALA A 449 23.17 7.35 2.03
C ALA A 449 23.14 8.11 3.38
N GLU A 450 24.28 8.61 3.86
CA GLU A 450 24.31 9.45 5.06
C GLU A 450 23.56 10.78 4.84
N GLY A 451 23.74 11.39 3.68
CA GLY A 451 23.10 12.65 3.31
C GLY A 451 21.58 12.56 3.31
N ILE A 452 21.02 11.49 2.74
CA ILE A 452 19.57 11.31 2.67
C ILE A 452 18.99 11.01 4.06
N ILE A 453 19.66 10.19 4.88
CA ILE A 453 19.26 9.94 6.27
C ILE A 453 19.23 11.26 7.07
N ARG A 454 20.21 12.14 6.89
CA ARG A 454 20.21 13.47 7.52
C ARG A 454 19.04 14.33 7.05
N ALA A 455 18.70 14.29 5.75
CA ALA A 455 17.59 15.05 5.19
C ALA A 455 16.23 14.56 5.71
N GLU A 456 16.00 13.23 5.73
CA GLU A 456 14.78 12.62 6.29
C GLU A 456 14.61 12.94 7.77
N ARG A 457 15.69 12.84 8.57
CA ARG A 457 15.68 13.25 9.97
C ARG A 457 15.34 14.72 10.14
N MET A 458 15.99 15.60 9.37
CA MET A 458 15.70 17.03 9.40
C MET A 458 14.22 17.30 9.15
N VAL A 459 13.61 16.63 8.17
CA VAL A 459 12.16 16.77 7.94
C VAL A 459 11.37 16.31 9.15
N ARG A 460 11.64 15.11 9.67
CA ARG A 460 10.85 14.57 10.79
C ARG A 460 11.00 15.39 12.08
N GLU A 461 12.19 15.90 12.35
CA GLU A 461 12.53 16.61 13.58
C GLU A 461 12.13 18.10 13.53
N THR A 462 12.13 18.73 12.35
CA THR A 462 11.99 20.20 12.25
C THR A 462 10.85 20.70 11.37
N ILE A 463 10.31 19.85 10.48
CA ILE A 463 9.31 20.26 9.48
C ILE A 463 7.99 19.54 9.75
N LYS A 464 7.97 18.21 9.59
CA LYS A 464 6.76 17.39 9.67
C LYS A 464 7.11 15.93 10.02
N PRO A 465 6.78 15.46 11.23
CA PRO A 465 7.20 14.14 11.73
C PRO A 465 6.56 12.96 11.00
N ASP A 466 5.38 13.15 10.41
CA ASP A 466 4.53 12.10 9.83
C ASP A 466 4.61 11.99 8.29
N ILE A 467 5.56 12.68 7.65
CA ILE A 467 5.85 12.49 6.21
C ILE A 467 6.15 11.02 5.93
N PHE A 468 5.60 10.53 4.82
CA PHE A 468 5.93 9.23 4.27
C PHE A 468 7.11 9.34 3.33
N PHE A 469 8.21 8.69 3.68
CA PHE A 469 9.39 8.60 2.83
C PHE A 469 9.40 7.27 2.09
N ASN A 470 9.49 7.35 0.77
CA ASN A 470 9.84 6.23 -0.07
C ASN A 470 11.25 6.48 -0.62
N THR A 471 12.24 5.82 -0.04
CA THR A 471 13.66 6.00 -0.40
C THR A 471 14.05 4.90 -1.35
N THR A 472 14.29 5.27 -2.60
CA THR A 472 14.34 4.36 -3.73
C THR A 472 15.69 4.36 -4.44
N VAL A 473 15.96 3.24 -5.13
CA VAL A 473 17.18 2.93 -5.89
C VAL A 473 18.50 3.29 -5.21
N GLY A 474 19.23 2.26 -4.79
CA GLY A 474 20.46 2.41 -4.01
C GLY A 474 20.32 2.02 -2.54
N THR A 475 19.10 1.72 -2.09
CA THR A 475 18.84 1.02 -0.83
C THR A 475 19.07 -0.48 -1.00
N TRP A 476 19.72 -1.13 -0.04
CA TRP A 476 19.84 -2.59 0.04
C TRP A 476 18.90 -3.16 1.12
N ALA A 477 18.69 -4.48 1.08
CA ALA A 477 17.79 -5.20 2.00
C ALA A 477 18.29 -5.20 3.45
N SER A 478 18.13 -4.05 4.13
CA SER A 478 18.52 -3.83 5.52
C SER A 478 17.32 -3.29 6.31
N PRO A 479 16.97 -3.88 7.46
CA PRO A 479 15.86 -3.39 8.28
C PRO A 479 16.14 -2.03 8.92
N PHE A 480 17.40 -1.60 8.99
CA PHE A 480 17.77 -0.36 9.68
C PHE A 480 17.41 0.91 8.90
N TRP A 481 17.10 0.78 7.61
CA TRP A 481 16.53 1.89 6.84
C TRP A 481 15.22 2.40 7.47
N PHE A 482 14.42 1.51 8.05
CA PHE A 482 13.10 1.86 8.60
C PHE A 482 13.16 2.73 9.86
N GLN A 483 14.36 2.97 10.42
CA GLN A 483 14.56 4.00 11.44
C GLN A 483 14.48 5.43 10.89
N TYR A 484 14.46 5.60 9.57
CA TYR A 484 14.48 6.89 8.89
C TYR A 484 13.39 6.99 7.83
N THR A 485 13.29 5.98 6.97
CA THR A 485 12.34 5.94 5.85
C THR A 485 11.15 5.02 6.14
N ASP A 486 10.04 5.23 5.45
CA ASP A 486 8.86 4.37 5.57
C ASP A 486 8.97 3.15 4.65
N ALA A 487 9.54 3.32 3.45
CA ALA A 487 9.70 2.26 2.47
C ALA A 487 11.05 2.32 1.75
N VAL A 488 11.58 1.14 1.41
CA VAL A 488 12.80 0.99 0.60
C VAL A 488 12.54 0.23 -0.67
N TRP A 489 13.37 0.51 -1.69
CA TRP A 489 13.24 -0.10 -3.00
C TRP A 489 13.61 -1.58 -3.03
N ARG A 490 12.78 -2.36 -3.72
CA ARG A 490 12.81 -3.83 -3.69
C ARG A 490 13.18 -4.49 -5.01
N GLN A 491 13.29 -3.72 -6.09
CA GLN A 491 13.40 -4.30 -7.44
C GLN A 491 14.58 -3.71 -8.23
N GLU A 492 14.69 -4.14 -9.47
CA GLU A 492 15.69 -3.71 -10.43
C GLU A 492 15.04 -2.69 -11.37
N GLY A 493 14.61 -3.10 -12.58
CA GLY A 493 13.84 -2.23 -13.47
C GLY A 493 12.38 -2.06 -13.03
N ASP A 494 11.75 -1.00 -13.54
CA ASP A 494 10.33 -0.69 -13.30
C ASP A 494 9.41 -1.81 -13.80
N TYR A 495 9.79 -2.43 -14.91
CA TYR A 495 9.12 -3.57 -15.53
C TYR A 495 10.14 -4.62 -15.97
N GLY A 496 9.75 -5.89 -15.92
CA GLY A 496 10.51 -7.00 -16.47
C GLY A 496 9.66 -8.25 -16.58
N GLU A 497 10.15 -9.29 -17.25
CA GLU A 497 9.43 -10.55 -17.38
C GLU A 497 10.30 -11.69 -16.88
N THR A 498 9.72 -12.65 -16.17
CA THR A 498 10.44 -13.85 -15.73
C THR A 498 9.59 -15.10 -15.90
N GLY A 499 10.23 -16.12 -16.46
CA GLY A 499 9.64 -17.40 -16.77
C GLY A 499 8.99 -17.46 -18.16
N ASN A 500 8.29 -18.55 -18.43
CA ASN A 500 7.66 -18.86 -19.72
C ASN A 500 6.15 -19.15 -19.60
N GLN A 501 5.57 -18.86 -18.44
CA GLN A 501 4.18 -19.10 -18.08
C GLN A 501 3.28 -17.91 -18.42
N GLY A 502 1.99 -18.17 -18.65
CA GLY A 502 0.92 -17.17 -18.73
C GLY A 502 1.14 -16.06 -19.77
N SER A 503 0.45 -14.93 -19.55
CA SER A 503 0.69 -13.71 -20.31
C SER A 503 1.99 -13.02 -19.86
N ASP A 504 2.44 -12.03 -20.62
CA ASP A 504 3.46 -11.08 -20.20
C ASP A 504 3.13 -10.42 -18.85
N ARG A 505 1.84 -10.13 -18.57
CA ARG A 505 1.41 -9.66 -17.24
C ARG A 505 1.69 -10.68 -16.14
N GLU A 506 1.41 -11.97 -16.37
CA GLU A 506 1.71 -13.01 -15.37
C GLU A 506 3.22 -13.17 -15.13
N ARG A 507 4.03 -13.00 -16.18
CA ARG A 507 5.50 -13.00 -16.07
C ARG A 507 6.03 -11.74 -15.38
N TRP A 508 5.38 -10.59 -15.56
CA TRP A 508 5.67 -9.36 -14.84
C TRP A 508 5.46 -9.51 -13.33
N ILE A 509 4.28 -10.00 -12.92
CA ILE A 509 4.01 -10.29 -11.51
C ILE A 509 5.07 -11.27 -10.95
N THR A 510 5.43 -12.29 -11.74
CA THR A 510 6.43 -13.29 -11.34
C THR A 510 7.83 -12.69 -11.21
N TYR A 511 8.25 -11.79 -12.11
CA TYR A 511 9.55 -11.11 -12.04
C TYR A 511 9.68 -10.28 -10.76
N ARG A 512 8.68 -9.44 -10.48
CA ARG A 512 8.60 -8.63 -9.26
C ARG A 512 8.73 -9.51 -8.02
N ASP A 513 7.91 -10.54 -7.95
CA ASP A 513 7.82 -11.41 -6.78
C ASP A 513 9.06 -12.32 -6.64
N ALA A 514 9.74 -12.68 -7.75
CA ALA A 514 10.99 -13.43 -7.72
C ALA A 514 12.14 -12.60 -7.13
N LEU A 515 12.22 -11.30 -7.45
CA LEU A 515 13.23 -10.39 -6.89
C LEU A 515 13.02 -10.13 -5.40
N VAL A 516 11.76 -9.91 -5.01
CA VAL A 516 11.29 -9.92 -3.62
C VAL A 516 11.80 -11.15 -2.86
N HIS A 517 11.53 -12.35 -3.40
CA HIS A 517 11.87 -13.62 -2.77
C HIS A 517 13.40 -13.79 -2.66
N LYS A 518 14.14 -13.50 -3.73
CA LYS A 518 15.61 -13.56 -3.74
C LYS A 518 16.22 -12.61 -2.70
N ASN A 519 15.86 -11.33 -2.75
CA ASN A 519 16.59 -10.29 -2.02
C ASN A 519 16.18 -10.19 -0.54
N PHE A 520 14.90 -10.42 -0.22
CA PHE A 520 14.39 -10.22 1.14
C PHE A 520 14.05 -11.54 1.84
N VAL A 521 13.50 -12.52 1.13
CA VAL A 521 13.12 -13.79 1.78
C VAL A 521 14.34 -14.69 1.96
N LYS A 522 15.23 -14.78 0.95
CA LYS A 522 16.43 -15.61 1.01
C LYS A 522 17.64 -14.86 1.55
N ASN A 523 17.95 -13.69 1.01
CA ASN A 523 19.21 -12.99 1.33
C ASN A 523 19.13 -12.10 2.57
N SER A 524 17.94 -11.68 3.01
CA SER A 524 17.76 -10.82 4.19
C SER A 524 16.51 -11.18 5.02
N PRO A 525 16.43 -12.41 5.56
CA PRO A 525 15.19 -12.99 6.12
C PRO A 525 14.64 -12.26 7.36
N LEU A 526 15.40 -11.36 7.98
CA LEU A 526 14.95 -10.52 9.10
C LEU A 526 14.48 -9.13 8.65
N CYS A 527 14.74 -8.74 7.40
CA CYS A 527 14.25 -7.49 6.86
C CYS A 527 12.75 -7.63 6.56
N PRO A 528 11.88 -6.85 7.20
CA PRO A 528 10.45 -7.02 7.07
C PRO A 528 9.99 -6.63 5.65
N ILE A 529 9.05 -7.41 5.12
CA ILE A 529 8.52 -7.21 3.76
C ILE A 529 7.28 -6.32 3.71
N ASN A 530 6.79 -5.94 4.90
CA ASN A 530 5.59 -5.17 5.13
C ASN A 530 5.71 -3.70 4.69
N THR A 531 6.89 -3.21 4.28
CA THR A 531 7.09 -1.82 3.87
C THR A 531 8.13 -1.70 2.77
N LEU A 532 7.89 -2.38 1.67
CA LEU A 532 8.81 -2.39 0.53
C LEU A 532 8.13 -1.76 -0.68
N MET A 533 8.84 -0.85 -1.34
CA MET A 533 8.39 -0.34 -2.62
C MET A 533 8.75 -1.35 -3.72
N THR A 534 7.72 -1.84 -4.39
CA THR A 534 7.78 -2.44 -5.72
C THR A 534 7.02 -1.53 -6.67
N HIS A 535 7.26 -1.62 -7.97
CA HIS A 535 6.29 -1.04 -8.92
C HIS A 535 5.04 -1.92 -8.81
N GLY A 536 4.09 -1.45 -7.99
CA GLY A 536 3.01 -2.27 -7.42
C GLY A 536 2.02 -2.71 -8.48
N PHE A 537 1.35 -1.74 -9.09
CA PHE A 537 0.37 -1.93 -10.16
C PHE A 537 0.70 -1.02 -11.34
N ILE A 538 0.95 -1.60 -12.50
CA ILE A 538 1.23 -0.87 -13.74
C ILE A 538 0.15 -1.16 -14.80
N LEU A 539 -0.63 -0.12 -15.10
CA LEU A 539 -1.62 -0.08 -16.17
C LEU A 539 -1.45 1.21 -16.96
N SER A 540 -0.52 1.22 -17.91
CA SER A 540 -0.28 2.38 -18.76
C SER A 540 -0.17 2.01 -20.24
N SER A 541 -0.44 2.97 -21.10
CA SER A 541 -0.16 2.87 -22.54
C SER A 541 1.29 3.24 -22.89
N HIS A 542 2.05 3.74 -21.91
CA HIS A 542 3.38 4.30 -22.08
C HIS A 542 4.43 3.49 -21.33
N GLY A 543 5.70 3.61 -21.72
CA GLY A 543 6.80 2.93 -21.06
C GLY A 543 6.87 1.42 -21.32
N GLN A 544 7.77 0.77 -20.58
CA GLN A 544 7.82 -0.69 -20.49
C GLN A 544 6.73 -1.17 -19.54
N VAL A 545 5.72 -1.82 -20.11
CA VAL A 545 4.50 -2.27 -19.44
C VAL A 545 4.01 -3.54 -20.11
N SER A 546 3.17 -4.30 -19.40
CA SER A 546 2.45 -5.39 -20.03
C SER A 546 1.54 -4.88 -21.16
N LYS A 547 1.57 -5.58 -22.29
CA LYS A 547 0.69 -5.35 -23.45
C LYS A 547 -0.61 -6.13 -23.35
N ASN A 548 -0.70 -7.08 -22.41
CA ASN A 548 -1.95 -7.75 -22.10
C ASN A 548 -2.82 -6.87 -21.18
N MET A 549 -3.94 -6.41 -21.75
CA MET A 549 -4.96 -5.58 -21.08
C MET A 549 -6.22 -6.38 -20.72
N ASP A 550 -6.10 -7.71 -20.59
CA ASP A 550 -7.17 -8.56 -20.10
C ASP A 550 -7.55 -8.16 -18.66
N TYR A 551 -8.85 -8.01 -18.44
CA TYR A 551 -9.39 -7.53 -17.18
C TYR A 551 -9.02 -8.44 -16.00
N ASP A 552 -9.09 -9.76 -16.17
CA ASP A 552 -8.80 -10.68 -15.06
C ASP A 552 -7.31 -10.68 -14.70
N GLY A 553 -6.43 -10.58 -15.69
CA GLY A 553 -4.99 -10.37 -15.46
C GLY A 553 -4.68 -9.08 -14.71
N ILE A 554 -5.33 -7.98 -15.08
CA ILE A 554 -5.18 -6.67 -14.41
C ILE A 554 -5.63 -6.77 -12.95
N VAL A 555 -6.80 -7.38 -12.69
CA VAL A 555 -7.32 -7.56 -11.33
C VAL A 555 -6.39 -8.45 -10.48
N ARG A 556 -5.78 -9.49 -11.06
CA ARG A 556 -4.78 -10.31 -10.34
C ARG A 556 -3.55 -9.50 -9.93
N GLU A 557 -3.00 -8.68 -10.83
CA GLU A 557 -1.87 -7.81 -10.49
C GLU A 557 -2.22 -6.83 -9.38
N LEU A 558 -3.37 -6.16 -9.50
CA LEU A 558 -3.90 -5.24 -8.51
C LEU A 558 -4.04 -5.92 -7.14
N ARG A 559 -4.64 -7.12 -7.09
CA ARG A 559 -4.76 -7.89 -5.85
C ARG A 559 -3.41 -8.25 -5.26
N CYS A 560 -2.44 -8.69 -6.06
CA CYS A 560 -1.10 -8.97 -5.55
C CYS A 560 -0.43 -7.70 -5.00
N ALA A 561 -0.60 -6.55 -5.64
CA ALA A 561 -0.01 -5.28 -5.21
C ALA A 561 -0.46 -4.89 -3.78
N PHE A 562 -1.74 -5.09 -3.46
CA PHE A 562 -2.27 -4.83 -2.11
C PHE A 562 -2.05 -5.99 -1.14
N ALA A 563 -2.31 -7.22 -1.57
CA ALA A 563 -2.28 -8.41 -0.72
C ALA A 563 -0.87 -8.80 -0.27
N CYS A 564 0.17 -8.26 -0.90
CA CYS A 564 1.55 -8.44 -0.42
C CYS A 564 1.82 -7.81 0.95
N GLY A 565 0.88 -6.99 1.44
CA GLY A 565 0.92 -6.39 2.78
C GLY A 565 1.93 -5.26 2.92
N SER A 566 2.50 -4.78 1.81
CA SER A 566 3.33 -3.58 1.85
C SER A 566 2.50 -2.36 2.23
N GLY A 567 3.03 -1.55 3.14
CA GLY A 567 2.48 -0.24 3.46
C GLY A 567 2.52 0.67 2.25
N MET A 568 3.55 0.58 1.41
CA MET A 568 3.65 1.33 0.17
C MET A 568 3.03 0.55 -0.98
N VAL A 569 1.99 1.10 -1.62
CA VAL A 569 1.40 0.54 -2.84
C VAL A 569 1.48 1.59 -3.94
N GLU A 570 2.36 1.34 -4.91
CA GLU A 570 2.56 2.24 -6.05
C GLU A 570 1.53 1.96 -7.15
N LEU A 571 0.78 2.99 -7.52
CA LEU A 571 -0.25 2.93 -8.55
C LEU A 571 0.15 3.77 -9.76
N TYR A 572 0.56 3.09 -10.83
CA TYR A 572 0.80 3.67 -12.15
C TYR A 572 -0.34 3.28 -13.07
N ASN A 573 -1.48 3.96 -12.96
CA ASN A 573 -2.63 3.64 -13.77
C ASN A 573 -3.13 4.85 -14.55
N ASP A 574 -3.11 4.72 -15.87
CA ASP A 574 -3.72 5.70 -16.76
C ASP A 574 -5.23 5.74 -16.49
N TYR A 575 -5.77 6.92 -16.20
CA TYR A 575 -7.21 7.06 -15.95
C TYR A 575 -8.01 6.65 -17.19
N ALA A 576 -7.48 6.88 -18.40
CA ALA A 576 -8.16 6.54 -19.65
C ALA A 576 -8.32 5.02 -19.84
N LEU A 577 -7.30 4.22 -19.49
CA LEU A 577 -7.41 2.76 -19.49
C LEU A 577 -8.37 2.29 -18.40
N THR A 578 -8.27 2.88 -17.21
CA THR A 578 -9.14 2.54 -16.07
C THR A 578 -10.61 2.84 -16.37
N ASN A 579 -10.91 3.92 -17.11
CA ASN A 579 -12.25 4.31 -17.55
C ASN A 579 -12.82 3.37 -18.61
N SER A 580 -12.00 2.91 -19.55
CA SER A 580 -12.46 2.19 -20.75
C SER A 580 -12.58 0.69 -20.53
N ILE A 581 -11.64 0.08 -19.81
CA ILE A 581 -11.64 -1.37 -19.60
C ILE A 581 -12.85 -1.76 -18.75
N ARG A 582 -13.66 -2.67 -19.30
CA ARG A 582 -14.91 -3.16 -18.68
C ARG A 582 -15.85 -2.03 -18.25
N GLY A 583 -15.96 -0.98 -19.07
CA GLY A 583 -16.87 0.15 -18.82
C GLY A 583 -16.57 0.92 -17.52
N GLY A 584 -15.32 0.90 -17.06
CA GLY A 584 -14.87 1.60 -15.86
C GLY A 584 -14.79 0.73 -14.61
N ARG A 585 -14.99 -0.59 -14.72
CA ARG A 585 -15.09 -1.49 -13.56
C ARG A 585 -13.84 -1.50 -12.68
N LEU A 586 -12.66 -1.28 -13.26
CA LEU A 586 -11.39 -1.28 -12.53
C LEU A 586 -11.35 -0.26 -11.38
N TRP A 587 -12.08 0.86 -11.47
CA TRP A 587 -12.19 1.82 -10.37
C TRP A 587 -12.81 1.19 -9.11
N GLY A 588 -13.84 0.37 -9.27
CA GLY A 588 -14.43 -0.37 -8.16
C GLY A 588 -13.51 -1.45 -7.59
N ASP A 589 -12.68 -2.08 -8.43
CA ASP A 589 -11.72 -3.10 -7.99
C ASP A 589 -10.59 -2.45 -7.17
N LEU A 590 -10.13 -1.28 -7.60
CA LEU A 590 -9.18 -0.47 -6.85
C LEU A 590 -9.80 0.03 -5.54
N ALA A 591 -11.06 0.48 -5.56
CA ALA A 591 -11.75 0.89 -4.34
C ALA A 591 -11.84 -0.27 -3.33
N GLU A 592 -12.14 -1.48 -3.79
CA GLU A 592 -12.21 -2.68 -2.96
C GLU A 592 -10.84 -3.03 -2.36
N ALA A 593 -9.77 -2.96 -3.16
CA ALA A 593 -8.40 -3.23 -2.70
C ALA A 593 -7.91 -2.22 -1.65
N ILE A 594 -8.18 -0.92 -1.84
CA ILE A 594 -7.84 0.12 -0.86
C ILE A 594 -8.62 -0.08 0.45
N ARG A 595 -9.94 -0.37 0.37
CA ARG A 595 -10.75 -0.67 1.55
C ARG A 595 -10.28 -1.94 2.26
N TRP A 596 -9.91 -2.98 1.51
CA TRP A 596 -9.36 -4.20 2.07
C TRP A 596 -8.08 -3.94 2.87
N GLN A 597 -7.15 -3.16 2.33
CA GLN A 597 -5.90 -2.82 3.02
C GLN A 597 -6.19 -1.99 4.28
N LYS A 598 -7.10 -1.01 4.20
CA LYS A 598 -7.53 -0.21 5.34
C LYS A 598 -8.17 -1.07 6.43
N ASN A 599 -9.05 -1.99 6.04
CA ASN A 599 -9.74 -2.89 6.95
C ASN A 599 -8.78 -3.89 7.60
N ASN A 600 -7.63 -4.20 7.00
CA ASN A 600 -6.63 -5.15 7.51
C ASN A 600 -5.37 -4.45 8.07
N ALA A 601 -5.37 -3.12 8.20
CA ALA A 601 -4.21 -2.35 8.64
C ALA A 601 -3.64 -2.77 10.02
N ASP A 602 -4.46 -3.39 10.86
CA ASP A 602 -4.10 -3.89 12.18
C ASP A 602 -3.32 -5.23 12.17
N VAL A 603 -3.37 -5.97 11.06
CA VAL A 603 -2.72 -7.28 10.92
C VAL A 603 -1.58 -7.27 9.90
N LEU A 604 -1.66 -6.42 8.87
CA LEU A 604 -0.65 -6.29 7.81
C LEU A 604 0.77 -5.91 8.27
N PRO A 605 1.02 -5.32 9.46
CA PRO A 605 2.39 -5.21 9.97
C PRO A 605 3.12 -6.57 10.07
N ASP A 606 2.41 -7.70 10.25
CA ASP A 606 3.00 -9.06 10.26
C ASP A 606 3.21 -9.67 8.86
N ALA A 607 3.01 -8.91 7.77
CA ALA A 607 3.17 -9.42 6.41
C ALA A 607 4.50 -10.15 6.20
N HIS A 608 4.41 -11.41 5.81
CA HIS A 608 5.53 -12.31 5.54
C HIS A 608 5.24 -13.21 4.34
N TRP A 609 6.30 -13.82 3.81
CA TRP A 609 6.23 -14.70 2.65
C TRP A 609 5.77 -16.10 3.05
N VAL A 610 4.94 -16.73 2.20
CA VAL A 610 4.54 -18.13 2.34
C VAL A 610 4.76 -18.89 1.03
N GLY A 611 5.10 -20.17 1.14
CA GLY A 611 5.22 -21.07 0.00
C GLY A 611 6.56 -20.98 -0.74
N GLY A 612 6.53 -21.30 -2.04
CA GLY A 612 7.70 -21.60 -2.85
C GLY A 612 8.37 -20.39 -3.52
N ASN A 613 9.26 -20.70 -4.46
CA ASN A 613 9.94 -19.71 -5.29
C ASN A 613 9.05 -19.33 -6.49
N PRO A 614 8.77 -18.04 -6.73
CA PRO A 614 7.97 -17.61 -7.90
C PRO A 614 8.55 -18.11 -9.23
N TRP A 615 9.88 -18.23 -9.33
CA TRP A 615 10.54 -18.84 -10.48
C TRP A 615 11.89 -19.47 -10.10
N THR A 616 12.04 -20.77 -10.31
CA THR A 616 13.27 -21.52 -10.00
C THR A 616 14.34 -21.43 -11.10
N GLY A 617 14.04 -20.77 -12.21
CA GLY A 617 14.81 -20.87 -13.45
C GLY A 617 14.23 -21.90 -14.44
N SER A 618 13.45 -22.86 -13.95
CA SER A 618 12.85 -23.94 -14.77
C SER A 618 11.36 -24.16 -14.55
N ARG A 619 10.82 -23.79 -13.37
CA ARG A 619 9.39 -23.89 -13.06
C ARG A 619 8.95 -22.78 -12.11
N ALA A 620 7.65 -22.54 -12.11
CA ALA A 620 6.98 -21.64 -11.17
C ALA A 620 6.32 -22.47 -10.05
N GLU A 621 6.39 -22.01 -8.80
CA GLU A 621 5.82 -22.69 -7.64
C GLU A 621 4.70 -21.84 -7.01
N VAL A 622 3.77 -22.45 -6.26
CA VAL A 622 2.76 -21.70 -5.52
C VAL A 622 3.41 -20.97 -4.35
N TYR A 623 3.10 -19.68 -4.19
CA TYR A 623 3.62 -18.82 -3.14
C TYR A 623 2.58 -17.77 -2.74
N GLY A 624 2.88 -16.95 -1.75
CA GLY A 624 2.10 -15.75 -1.48
C GLY A 624 2.52 -15.03 -0.21
N TRP A 625 1.54 -14.44 0.46
CA TRP A 625 1.74 -13.57 1.62
C TRP A 625 0.76 -13.90 2.73
N ALA A 626 1.24 -13.82 3.96
CA ALA A 626 0.49 -14.13 5.15
C ALA A 626 0.71 -13.07 6.23
N SER A 627 -0.27 -12.91 7.12
CA SER A 627 -0.15 -12.06 8.31
C SER A 627 -1.05 -12.61 9.41
N TRP A 628 -0.62 -12.53 10.67
CA TRP A 628 -1.42 -12.96 11.82
C TRP A 628 -1.05 -12.18 13.08
N ASN A 629 -2.05 -11.74 13.84
CA ASN A 629 -1.86 -10.97 15.08
C ASN A 629 -2.52 -11.60 16.31
N GLY A 630 -2.91 -12.87 16.25
CA GLY A 630 -3.69 -13.54 17.31
C GLY A 630 -5.14 -13.75 16.88
N GLN A 631 -5.86 -12.64 16.74
CA GLN A 631 -7.31 -12.65 16.47
C GLN A 631 -7.65 -12.60 14.98
N LYS A 632 -6.76 -12.04 14.17
CA LYS A 632 -6.98 -11.79 12.76
C LYS A 632 -5.82 -12.32 11.94
N ALA A 633 -6.12 -12.71 10.71
CA ALA A 633 -5.14 -13.10 9.73
C ALA A 633 -5.48 -12.55 8.34
N THR A 634 -4.49 -12.53 7.45
CA THR A 634 -4.70 -12.47 6.01
C THR A 634 -3.87 -13.56 5.35
N LEU A 635 -4.42 -14.22 4.33
CA LEU A 635 -3.70 -15.21 3.54
C LEU A 635 -3.96 -14.98 2.06
N ALA A 636 -2.92 -14.68 1.31
CA ALA A 636 -2.94 -14.55 -0.13
C ALA A 636 -2.04 -15.62 -0.74
N LEU A 637 -2.54 -16.35 -1.74
CA LEU A 637 -1.79 -17.40 -2.44
C LEU A 637 -1.97 -17.24 -3.95
N ARG A 638 -0.86 -17.35 -4.68
CA ARG A 638 -0.78 -17.24 -6.12
C ARG A 638 -0.20 -18.52 -6.71
N ASN A 639 -0.87 -19.03 -7.75
CA ASN A 639 -0.26 -19.97 -8.70
C ASN A 639 0.19 -19.20 -9.95
N PRO A 640 1.49 -18.92 -10.11
CA PRO A 640 2.02 -18.29 -11.32
C PRO A 640 1.95 -19.18 -12.57
N SER A 641 1.89 -20.51 -12.42
CA SER A 641 2.05 -21.46 -13.52
C SER A 641 0.94 -21.35 -14.57
N ALA A 642 1.25 -21.71 -15.81
CA ALA A 642 0.29 -21.90 -16.89
C ALA A 642 -0.52 -23.22 -16.74
N SER A 643 -0.21 -24.01 -15.71
CA SER A 643 -0.91 -25.24 -15.35
C SER A 643 -1.45 -25.17 -13.92
N ALA A 644 -2.46 -26.01 -13.64
CA ALA A 644 -2.93 -26.19 -12.28
C ALA A 644 -1.82 -26.71 -11.36
N ALA A 645 -1.85 -26.32 -10.09
CA ALA A 645 -0.84 -26.68 -9.10
C ALA A 645 -1.48 -27.01 -7.75
N THR A 646 -0.78 -27.81 -6.93
CA THR A 646 -1.20 -28.14 -5.56
C THR A 646 -0.21 -27.56 -4.57
N PHE A 647 -0.72 -26.99 -3.48
CA PHE A 647 0.06 -26.50 -2.35
C PHE A 647 -0.37 -27.23 -1.07
N ARG A 648 0.61 -27.72 -0.30
CA ARG A 648 0.38 -28.49 0.93
C ARG A 648 0.96 -27.71 2.11
N THR A 649 0.15 -27.49 3.14
CA THR A 649 0.55 -26.71 4.32
C THR A 649 -0.38 -26.99 5.51
N THR A 650 -0.19 -26.29 6.62
CA THR A 650 -1.19 -26.08 7.67
C THR A 650 -1.37 -24.57 7.88
N LEU A 651 -2.42 -24.12 8.56
CA LEU A 651 -2.51 -22.68 8.88
C LEU A 651 -1.38 -22.25 9.82
N ARG A 652 -0.92 -23.13 10.73
CA ARG A 652 0.25 -22.87 11.57
C ARG A 652 1.48 -22.58 10.72
N GLN A 653 1.76 -23.40 9.70
CA GLN A 653 2.91 -23.20 8.83
C GLN A 653 2.74 -21.93 7.96
N ALA A 654 1.58 -21.76 7.33
CA ALA A 654 1.33 -20.66 6.41
C ALA A 654 1.33 -19.29 7.09
N LEU A 655 0.85 -19.22 8.34
CA LEU A 655 0.78 -18.01 9.15
C LEU A 655 1.90 -17.95 10.20
N GLU A 656 2.88 -18.85 10.16
CA GLU A 656 3.98 -18.99 11.15
C GLU A 656 3.54 -19.02 12.63
N ILE A 657 2.34 -19.50 12.98
CA ILE A 657 1.77 -19.38 14.34
C ILE A 657 2.66 -20.07 15.39
N PRO A 658 3.01 -19.41 16.52
CA PRO A 658 3.86 -20.00 17.56
C PRO A 658 3.32 -21.31 18.14
N ASP A 659 4.20 -22.26 18.46
CA ASP A 659 3.84 -23.63 18.87
C ASP A 659 2.92 -23.71 20.09
N TYR A 660 2.99 -22.72 21.00
CA TYR A 660 2.16 -22.67 22.21
C TYR A 660 0.72 -22.20 21.95
N VAL A 661 0.40 -21.74 20.74
CA VAL A 661 -0.94 -21.32 20.35
C VAL A 661 -1.68 -22.52 19.78
N HIS A 662 -2.90 -22.75 20.25
CA HIS A 662 -3.79 -23.81 19.78
C HIS A 662 -5.16 -23.21 19.47
N GLY A 663 -5.89 -23.81 18.53
CA GLY A 663 -7.24 -23.36 18.17
C GLY A 663 -7.52 -23.49 16.68
N SER A 664 -8.50 -22.72 16.22
CA SER A 664 -8.94 -22.72 14.83
C SER A 664 -9.18 -21.32 14.32
N LEU A 665 -9.01 -21.14 13.00
CA LEU A 665 -9.31 -19.91 12.29
C LEU A 665 -10.40 -20.16 11.25
N ILE A 666 -11.20 -19.13 10.95
CA ILE A 666 -12.12 -19.12 9.83
C ILE A 666 -11.53 -18.23 8.74
N LEU A 667 -11.37 -18.76 7.52
CA LEU A 667 -10.96 -17.99 6.35
C LEU A 667 -12.16 -17.66 5.47
N SER A 668 -12.38 -16.37 5.23
CA SER A 668 -13.43 -15.81 4.39
C SER A 668 -12.81 -15.11 3.18
N LYS A 669 -13.49 -15.12 2.03
CA LYS A 669 -13.00 -14.44 0.81
C LYS A 669 -12.79 -12.95 1.07
N ALA A 670 -11.65 -12.42 0.64
CA ALA A 670 -11.32 -11.01 0.83
C ALA A 670 -12.05 -10.06 -0.14
N PHE A 671 -12.41 -10.57 -1.31
CA PHE A 671 -12.99 -9.80 -2.40
C PHE A 671 -14.32 -10.42 -2.85
N GLY A 672 -15.27 -9.56 -3.24
CA GLY A 672 -16.62 -9.97 -3.61
C GLY A 672 -16.66 -10.85 -4.87
N ARG A 673 -15.68 -10.69 -5.77
CA ARG A 673 -15.45 -11.60 -6.91
C ARG A 673 -14.22 -12.47 -6.65
N GLN A 674 -14.42 -13.62 -6.05
CA GLN A 674 -13.39 -14.65 -5.93
C GLN A 674 -14.04 -16.03 -5.94
N ASP A 675 -13.49 -16.94 -6.74
CA ASP A 675 -13.95 -18.32 -6.76
C ASP A 675 -13.63 -19.03 -5.44
N ALA A 676 -14.31 -20.13 -5.15
CA ALA A 676 -13.95 -20.96 -4.00
C ALA A 676 -12.64 -21.70 -4.28
N LEU A 677 -11.71 -21.69 -3.33
CA LEU A 677 -10.46 -22.43 -3.47
C LEU A 677 -10.67 -23.91 -3.14
N THR A 678 -10.40 -24.78 -4.11
CA THR A 678 -10.54 -26.23 -3.91
C THR A 678 -9.59 -26.73 -2.83
N GLY A 679 -10.14 -27.42 -1.83
CA GLY A 679 -9.39 -27.94 -0.69
C GLY A 679 -9.33 -27.02 0.52
N LEU A 680 -9.96 -25.84 0.46
CA LEU A 680 -10.19 -24.96 1.61
C LEU A 680 -11.67 -24.96 1.98
N ASN A 681 -11.99 -25.32 3.22
CA ASN A 681 -13.36 -25.20 3.75
C ASN A 681 -13.59 -23.76 4.23
N GLU A 682 -13.80 -22.86 3.27
CA GLU A 682 -14.09 -21.44 3.49
C GLU A 682 -15.28 -21.25 4.46
N ASP A 683 -15.23 -20.18 5.26
CA ASP A 683 -16.28 -19.78 6.21
C ASP A 683 -16.62 -20.81 7.31
N THR A 684 -15.76 -21.82 7.49
CA THR A 684 -15.85 -22.79 8.60
C THR A 684 -14.58 -22.79 9.45
N PRO A 685 -14.64 -23.18 10.75
CA PRO A 685 -13.45 -23.29 11.58
C PRO A 685 -12.49 -24.36 11.04
N ILE A 686 -11.25 -23.96 10.80
CA ILE A 686 -10.13 -24.82 10.40
C ILE A 686 -9.15 -24.87 11.55
N ASP A 687 -8.93 -26.06 12.12
CA ASP A 687 -7.88 -26.29 13.10
C ASP A 687 -6.52 -25.87 12.52
N ILE A 688 -5.74 -25.09 13.28
CA ILE A 688 -4.51 -24.51 12.75
C ILE A 688 -3.44 -25.55 12.40
N ASP A 689 -3.52 -26.75 13.00
CA ASP A 689 -2.62 -27.88 12.76
C ASP A 689 -3.16 -28.86 11.72
N ALA A 690 -4.41 -28.68 11.24
CA ALA A 690 -4.99 -29.52 10.22
C ALA A 690 -4.20 -29.42 8.89
N PRO A 691 -3.81 -30.57 8.28
CA PRO A 691 -3.23 -30.59 6.95
C PRO A 691 -4.19 -30.04 5.90
N LEU A 692 -3.71 -29.09 5.10
CA LEU A 692 -4.42 -28.51 3.97
C LEU A 692 -3.78 -28.95 2.66
N THR A 693 -4.63 -29.32 1.69
CA THR A 693 -4.23 -29.62 0.30
C THR A 693 -5.02 -28.71 -0.62
N LEU A 694 -4.39 -27.63 -1.06
CA LEU A 694 -5.03 -26.58 -1.83
C LEU A 694 -4.73 -26.77 -3.32
N SER A 695 -5.76 -26.77 -4.16
CA SER A 695 -5.63 -26.95 -5.61
C SER A 695 -5.96 -25.64 -6.34
N PHE A 696 -4.99 -25.14 -7.08
CA PHE A 696 -5.06 -23.85 -7.78
C PHE A 696 -5.20 -24.06 -9.28
N PRO A 697 -6.13 -23.35 -9.95
CA PRO A 697 -6.08 -23.19 -11.40
C PRO A 697 -4.78 -22.52 -11.86
N ALA A 698 -4.47 -22.63 -13.15
CA ALA A 698 -3.40 -21.87 -13.77
C ALA A 698 -3.61 -20.36 -13.58
N SER A 699 -2.51 -19.62 -13.39
CA SER A 699 -2.51 -18.14 -13.33
C SER A 699 -3.61 -17.56 -12.43
N SER A 700 -3.60 -17.98 -11.15
CA SER A 700 -4.66 -17.65 -10.19
C SER A 700 -4.13 -17.01 -8.92
N VAL A 701 -4.95 -16.16 -8.30
CA VAL A 701 -4.67 -15.47 -7.04
C VAL A 701 -5.91 -15.55 -6.17
N TYR A 702 -5.74 -16.02 -4.93
CA TYR A 702 -6.79 -16.09 -3.92
C TYR A 702 -6.34 -15.31 -2.69
N VAL A 703 -7.22 -14.49 -2.15
CA VAL A 703 -6.97 -13.65 -0.97
C VAL A 703 -8.08 -13.89 0.04
N PHE A 704 -7.69 -14.11 1.29
CA PHE A 704 -8.60 -14.43 2.39
C PHE A 704 -8.36 -13.51 3.58
N ASN A 705 -9.46 -13.09 4.21
CA ASN A 705 -9.45 -12.55 5.56
C ASN A 705 -9.63 -13.72 6.53
N GLY A 706 -8.81 -13.78 7.57
CA GLY A 706 -8.90 -14.78 8.62
C GLY A 706 -9.32 -14.16 9.94
N ARG A 707 -10.10 -14.90 10.73
CA ARG A 707 -10.43 -14.56 12.12
C ARG A 707 -10.33 -15.79 13.00
N GLU A 708 -10.00 -15.60 14.27
CA GLU A 708 -10.14 -16.64 15.28
C GLU A 708 -11.60 -17.13 15.31
N SER A 709 -11.81 -18.44 15.43
CA SER A 709 -13.16 -19.02 15.37
C SER A 709 -14.09 -18.54 16.48
N SER A 710 -13.55 -18.02 17.57
CA SER A 710 -14.27 -17.37 18.67
C SER A 710 -14.78 -15.96 18.32
N VAL A 711 -14.21 -15.32 17.28
CA VAL A 711 -14.60 -13.98 16.83
C VAL A 711 -15.77 -14.09 15.85
N PRO A 712 -16.93 -13.48 16.14
CA PRO A 712 -18.10 -13.58 15.29
C PRO A 712 -17.90 -12.85 13.95
N ALA A 713 -18.59 -13.32 12.91
CA ALA A 713 -18.67 -12.62 11.64
C ALA A 713 -19.43 -11.29 11.79
N VAL A 714 -19.00 -10.28 11.02
CA VAL A 714 -19.72 -9.02 10.87
C VAL A 714 -20.74 -9.19 9.77
N ALA A 715 -22.01 -9.29 10.15
CA ALA A 715 -23.13 -9.52 9.22
C ALA A 715 -23.33 -8.33 8.28
N VAL A 716 -23.73 -8.64 7.04
CA VAL A 716 -24.27 -7.65 6.11
C VAL A 716 -25.60 -7.11 6.66
N THR A 717 -25.80 -5.82 6.50
CA THR A 717 -27.01 -5.09 6.92
C THR A 717 -27.74 -4.43 5.74
N GLY A 718 -27.10 -4.36 4.58
CA GLY A 718 -27.69 -3.80 3.38
C GLY A 718 -26.75 -3.77 2.18
N VAL A 719 -27.33 -3.55 1.01
CA VAL A 719 -26.65 -3.26 -0.25
C VAL A 719 -27.32 -2.07 -0.93
N THR A 720 -26.54 -1.19 -1.54
CA THR A 720 -27.06 -0.02 -2.26
C THR A 720 -26.48 0.04 -3.66
N LEU A 721 -27.26 0.55 -4.62
CA LEU A 721 -26.82 0.91 -5.97
C LEU A 721 -26.87 2.43 -6.14
N THR A 722 -25.90 2.98 -6.85
CA THR A 722 -25.86 4.42 -7.13
C THR A 722 -26.78 4.78 -8.29
N GLY A 723 -27.75 5.66 -8.01
CA GLY A 723 -28.68 6.20 -9.01
C GLY A 723 -29.84 5.25 -9.35
N PRO A 724 -30.99 5.79 -9.79
CA PRO A 724 -32.16 4.97 -10.13
C PRO A 724 -32.09 4.36 -11.53
N GLU A 725 -31.24 4.90 -12.42
CA GLU A 725 -31.14 4.52 -13.83
C GLU A 725 -29.69 4.56 -14.32
N VAL A 726 -29.34 3.61 -15.19
CA VAL A 726 -28.10 3.60 -15.97
C VAL A 726 -28.43 3.52 -17.45
N ASN A 727 -27.83 4.44 -18.20
CA ASN A 727 -27.94 4.51 -19.65
C ASN A 727 -26.72 3.86 -20.30
N VAL A 728 -26.94 2.97 -21.27
CA VAL A 728 -25.88 2.27 -22.01
C VAL A 728 -26.28 2.11 -23.48
N ALA A 729 -25.33 2.26 -24.40
CA ALA A 729 -25.59 2.02 -25.81
C ALA A 729 -25.51 0.51 -26.15
N PRO A 730 -26.21 0.03 -27.20
CA PRO A 730 -26.02 -1.33 -27.69
C PRO A 730 -24.54 -1.64 -27.97
N GLY A 731 -24.07 -2.80 -27.53
CA GLY A 731 -22.69 -3.25 -27.65
C GLY A 731 -21.69 -2.59 -26.69
N ARG A 732 -22.07 -1.53 -25.96
CA ARG A 732 -21.21 -0.86 -24.98
C ARG A 732 -21.40 -1.42 -23.59
N GLU A 733 -20.39 -1.23 -22.76
CA GLU A 733 -20.37 -1.64 -21.36
C GLU A 733 -20.38 -0.42 -20.43
N LYS A 734 -21.01 -0.57 -19.28
CA LYS A 734 -21.00 0.42 -18.20
C LYS A 734 -20.94 -0.29 -16.85
N ALA A 735 -19.94 0.05 -16.04
CA ALA A 735 -19.88 -0.44 -14.66
C ALA A 735 -20.93 0.24 -13.78
N LEU A 736 -21.63 -0.58 -13.00
CA LEU A 736 -22.49 -0.16 -11.89
C LEU A 736 -21.62 0.11 -10.65
N VAL A 737 -22.14 0.96 -9.78
CA VAL A 737 -21.51 1.32 -8.51
C VAL A 737 -22.42 0.84 -7.40
N TRP A 738 -21.89 0.02 -6.51
CA TRP A 738 -22.62 -0.52 -5.37
C TRP A 738 -21.76 -0.52 -4.12
N ASP A 739 -22.43 -0.57 -2.97
CA ASP A 739 -21.79 -0.66 -1.66
C ASP A 739 -22.53 -1.67 -0.78
N VAL A 740 -21.76 -2.44 -0.01
CA VAL A 740 -22.25 -3.38 1.01
C VAL A 740 -22.00 -2.77 2.39
N ALA A 741 -23.01 -2.76 3.25
CA ALA A 741 -22.93 -2.19 4.59
C ALA A 741 -22.96 -3.28 5.67
N PRO A 742 -22.17 -3.16 6.76
CA PRO A 742 -21.15 -2.14 6.98
C PRO A 742 -19.90 -2.36 6.11
N VAL A 743 -19.03 -1.36 6.00
CA VAL A 743 -17.81 -1.41 5.17
C VAL A 743 -16.82 -2.52 5.58
N ASN A 744 -16.94 -3.03 6.80
CA ASN A 744 -16.15 -4.13 7.35
C ASN A 744 -16.95 -5.44 7.46
N ALA A 745 -18.06 -5.58 6.72
CA ALA A 745 -18.80 -6.84 6.63
C ALA A 745 -17.86 -7.99 6.23
N THR A 746 -18.07 -9.17 6.84
CA THR A 746 -17.21 -10.34 6.60
C THR A 746 -17.39 -10.90 5.20
N HIS A 747 -18.61 -10.87 4.64
CA HIS A 747 -18.91 -11.35 3.30
C HIS A 747 -19.42 -10.20 2.43
N THR A 748 -18.59 -9.80 1.45
CA THR A 748 -18.90 -8.69 0.53
C THR A 748 -19.30 -9.17 -0.87
N ALA A 749 -19.36 -10.48 -1.09
CA ALA A 749 -19.80 -11.06 -2.35
C ALA A 749 -21.27 -10.73 -2.63
N VAL A 750 -21.56 -10.43 -3.89
CA VAL A 750 -22.90 -10.10 -4.36
C VAL A 750 -23.25 -10.94 -5.59
N GLN A 751 -24.55 -11.18 -5.76
CA GLN A 751 -25.12 -11.85 -6.92
C GLN A 751 -25.87 -10.86 -7.80
N TRP A 752 -25.77 -11.05 -9.11
CA TRP A 752 -26.42 -10.18 -10.09
C TRP A 752 -27.49 -10.95 -10.85
N ALA A 753 -28.62 -10.31 -11.10
CA ALA A 753 -29.69 -10.81 -11.95
C ALA A 753 -30.16 -9.70 -12.88
N VAL A 754 -30.59 -10.08 -14.08
CA VAL A 754 -31.23 -9.16 -15.05
C VAL A 754 -32.60 -9.71 -15.44
N ALA A 755 -33.62 -8.85 -15.42
CA ALA A 755 -35.00 -9.24 -15.68
C ALA A 755 -35.22 -9.68 -17.14
N ASP A 756 -34.58 -9.00 -18.09
CA ASP A 756 -34.61 -9.33 -19.52
C ASP A 756 -33.20 -9.29 -20.12
N PRO A 757 -32.51 -10.45 -20.22
CA PRO A 757 -31.17 -10.54 -20.79
C PRO A 757 -31.12 -10.26 -22.30
N SER A 758 -32.28 -10.21 -22.99
CA SER A 758 -32.33 -9.85 -24.41
C SER A 758 -32.13 -8.36 -24.65
N ILE A 759 -32.30 -7.52 -23.60
CA ILE A 759 -32.10 -6.06 -23.64
C ILE A 759 -30.70 -5.68 -23.14
N ALA A 760 -30.29 -6.21 -22.00
CA ALA A 760 -28.96 -6.00 -21.45
C ALA A 760 -28.50 -7.23 -20.66
N THR A 761 -27.19 -7.48 -20.60
CA THR A 761 -26.62 -8.48 -19.68
C THR A 761 -25.85 -7.79 -18.56
N VAL A 762 -25.62 -8.50 -17.46
CA VAL A 762 -24.77 -8.02 -16.35
C VAL A 762 -23.78 -9.10 -15.98
N ASP A 763 -22.51 -8.72 -15.86
CA ASP A 763 -21.43 -9.57 -15.36
C ASP A 763 -20.56 -8.77 -14.38
N ASN A 764 -20.44 -9.22 -13.13
CA ASN A 764 -19.68 -8.55 -12.08
C ASN A 764 -20.00 -7.04 -11.92
N GLY A 765 -21.30 -6.71 -11.99
CA GLY A 765 -21.76 -5.33 -11.94
C GLY A 765 -21.43 -4.51 -13.19
N VAL A 766 -20.99 -5.12 -14.29
CA VAL A 766 -20.83 -4.46 -15.58
C VAL A 766 -22.01 -4.80 -16.46
N VAL A 767 -22.79 -3.78 -16.80
CA VAL A 767 -23.93 -3.91 -17.71
C VAL A 767 -23.44 -3.77 -19.14
N ARG A 768 -23.84 -4.69 -20.02
CA ARG A 768 -23.63 -4.59 -21.46
C ARG A 768 -24.97 -4.42 -22.17
N GLY A 769 -25.12 -3.36 -22.95
CA GLY A 769 -26.31 -3.16 -23.79
C GLY A 769 -26.36 -4.19 -24.92
N VAL A 770 -27.50 -4.84 -25.13
CA VAL A 770 -27.71 -5.81 -26.22
C VAL A 770 -28.52 -5.17 -27.35
N LYS A 771 -29.69 -4.61 -27.03
CA LYS A 771 -30.57 -3.93 -27.99
C LYS A 771 -31.35 -2.82 -27.29
N ASP A 772 -31.85 -1.86 -28.06
CA ASP A 772 -32.68 -0.77 -27.53
C ASP A 772 -33.89 -1.31 -26.74
N GLY A 773 -34.12 -0.75 -25.56
CA GLY A 773 -35.15 -1.19 -24.62
C GLY A 773 -34.81 -0.84 -23.17
N GLU A 774 -35.69 -1.20 -22.24
CA GLU A 774 -35.45 -1.04 -20.80
C GLU A 774 -35.53 -2.38 -20.08
N THR A 775 -34.62 -2.63 -19.16
CA THR A 775 -34.64 -3.79 -18.27
C THR A 775 -34.26 -3.38 -16.85
N THR A 776 -34.37 -4.29 -15.89
CA THR A 776 -33.95 -4.03 -14.50
C THR A 776 -32.86 -5.00 -14.11
N VAL A 777 -31.81 -4.47 -13.49
CA VAL A 777 -30.74 -5.25 -12.88
C VAL A 777 -30.94 -5.22 -11.36
N THR A 778 -30.83 -6.40 -10.75
CA THR A 778 -30.91 -6.60 -9.30
C THR A 778 -29.57 -7.08 -8.78
N VAL A 779 -29.09 -6.46 -7.70
CA VAL A 779 -27.96 -6.95 -6.91
C VAL A 779 -28.48 -7.52 -5.59
N THR A 780 -27.97 -8.66 -5.18
CA THR A 780 -28.31 -9.34 -3.92
C THR A 780 -27.04 -9.59 -3.12
N ALA A 781 -26.99 -9.10 -1.88
CA ALA A 781 -25.94 -9.41 -0.92
C ALA A 781 -26.38 -10.51 0.06
N GLU A 782 -25.45 -10.97 0.91
CA GLU A 782 -25.75 -11.93 1.97
C GLU A 782 -26.94 -11.48 2.84
N GLY A 783 -27.69 -12.42 3.40
CA GLY A 783 -28.88 -12.13 4.21
C GLY A 783 -30.13 -11.74 3.40
N GLY A 784 -30.04 -11.78 2.06
CA GLY A 784 -31.17 -11.49 1.17
C GLY A 784 -31.41 -9.99 0.94
N HIS A 785 -30.45 -9.14 1.31
CA HIS A 785 -30.52 -7.71 1.03
C HIS A 785 -30.40 -7.45 -0.48
N THR A 786 -31.31 -6.66 -1.04
CA THR A 786 -31.33 -6.37 -2.49
C THR A 786 -31.36 -4.89 -2.80
N ALA A 787 -30.82 -4.52 -3.96
CA ALA A 787 -31.02 -3.23 -4.59
C ALA A 787 -31.26 -3.42 -6.09
N THR A 788 -31.96 -2.48 -6.73
CA THR A 788 -32.27 -2.55 -8.17
C THR A 788 -31.91 -1.25 -8.86
N VAL A 789 -31.63 -1.35 -10.17
CA VAL A 789 -31.39 -0.21 -11.05
C VAL A 789 -32.05 -0.46 -12.40
N ARG A 790 -32.69 0.57 -12.94
CA ARG A 790 -33.22 0.53 -14.32
C ARG A 790 -32.05 0.64 -15.29
N VAL A 791 -31.96 -0.28 -16.24
CA VAL A 791 -31.04 -0.19 -17.36
C VAL A 791 -31.82 0.24 -18.59
N LYS A 792 -31.50 1.41 -19.11
CA LYS A 792 -32.02 1.89 -20.38
C LYS A 792 -30.96 1.71 -21.45
N VAL A 793 -31.25 0.83 -22.38
CA VAL A 793 -30.42 0.64 -23.56
C VAL A 793 -31.01 1.48 -24.68
N SER A 794 -30.23 2.42 -25.16
CA SER A 794 -30.64 3.25 -26.29
C SER A 794 -29.42 3.68 -27.08
N THR A 795 -29.53 3.62 -28.40
CA THR A 795 -28.55 4.25 -29.28
C THR A 795 -28.50 5.75 -28.97
N PRO A 796 -27.33 6.31 -28.55
CA PRO A 796 -27.23 7.73 -28.27
C PRO A 796 -27.55 8.54 -29.52
N PRO A 797 -28.32 9.64 -29.41
CA PRO A 797 -28.48 10.55 -30.54
C PRO A 797 -27.10 11.07 -30.95
N TYR A 798 -26.87 11.10 -32.26
CA TYR A 798 -25.63 11.54 -32.89
C TYR A 798 -24.42 10.73 -32.43
N ALA A 799 -24.54 9.40 -32.44
CA ALA A 799 -23.46 8.50 -32.04
C ALA A 799 -22.11 8.83 -32.73
N ILE A 800 -21.02 8.60 -32.00
CA ILE A 800 -19.64 8.69 -32.46
C ILE A 800 -18.95 7.33 -32.27
N SER A 801 -17.95 7.02 -33.09
CA SER A 801 -17.30 5.70 -33.10
C SER A 801 -16.22 5.50 -32.04
N PHE A 802 -15.92 6.55 -31.26
CA PHE A 802 -14.88 6.61 -30.24
C PHE A 802 -15.39 7.27 -28.94
N ASP A 803 -14.58 7.26 -27.88
CA ASP A 803 -14.92 7.91 -26.60
C ASP A 803 -14.99 9.43 -26.75
N ALA A 804 -16.08 10.06 -26.30
CA ALA A 804 -16.27 11.51 -26.35
C ALA A 804 -15.17 12.29 -25.60
N ASP A 805 -14.55 11.67 -24.59
CA ASP A 805 -13.46 12.26 -23.81
C ASP A 805 -12.07 11.98 -24.39
N ALA A 806 -11.97 11.31 -25.55
CA ALA A 806 -10.69 11.03 -26.20
C ALA A 806 -9.91 12.31 -26.50
N THR A 807 -8.66 12.36 -26.02
CA THR A 807 -7.73 13.46 -26.31
C THR A 807 -7.31 13.43 -27.77
N GLN A 808 -7.24 14.59 -28.41
CA GLN A 808 -6.61 14.73 -29.73
C GLN A 808 -5.08 14.79 -29.53
N SER A 809 -4.33 13.81 -30.06
CA SER A 809 -2.86 13.80 -29.96
C SER A 809 -2.20 14.14 -31.31
N GLY A 810 -1.17 15.00 -31.26
CA GLY A 810 -0.34 15.37 -32.43
C GLY A 810 -0.70 16.71 -33.09
N GLU A 811 -0.14 16.96 -34.27
CA GLU A 811 -0.18 18.27 -34.95
C GLU A 811 -1.50 18.59 -35.69
N ARG A 812 -2.39 17.60 -35.85
CA ARG A 812 -3.67 17.70 -36.56
C ARG A 812 -4.79 18.10 -35.61
N THR A 813 -5.23 19.36 -35.62
CA THR A 813 -6.24 19.90 -34.68
C THR A 813 -7.15 20.94 -35.33
N VAL A 814 -8.40 21.04 -34.85
CA VAL A 814 -9.35 22.10 -35.21
C VAL A 814 -9.48 23.06 -34.03
N ARG A 815 -8.98 24.29 -34.15
CA ARG A 815 -9.00 25.25 -33.03
C ARG A 815 -10.24 26.13 -33.00
N LYS A 816 -10.77 26.41 -34.18
CA LYS A 816 -11.96 27.23 -34.38
C LYS A 816 -12.79 26.68 -35.52
N VAL A 817 -14.08 26.97 -35.51
CA VAL A 817 -14.98 26.75 -36.64
C VAL A 817 -15.68 28.08 -36.93
N THR A 818 -15.56 28.54 -38.17
CA THR A 818 -16.22 29.77 -38.63
C THR A 818 -17.37 29.43 -39.56
N ILE A 819 -18.58 29.90 -39.25
CA ILE A 819 -19.74 29.79 -40.12
C ILE A 819 -20.04 31.17 -40.70
N THR A 820 -20.10 31.25 -42.02
CA THR A 820 -20.39 32.50 -42.75
C THR A 820 -21.69 32.34 -43.53
N ASP A 821 -22.70 33.11 -43.13
CA ASP A 821 -23.92 33.35 -43.90
C ASP A 821 -23.74 34.69 -44.64
N PRO A 822 -23.73 34.71 -46.00
CA PRO A 822 -23.59 35.95 -46.77
C PRO A 822 -24.64 37.02 -46.47
N ALA A 823 -25.80 36.63 -45.93
CA ALA A 823 -26.84 37.56 -45.50
C ALA A 823 -26.52 38.25 -44.15
N GLN A 824 -25.53 37.75 -43.39
CA GLN A 824 -25.07 38.30 -42.12
C GLN A 824 -23.79 39.11 -42.30
N GLN A 825 -23.70 40.29 -41.68
CA GLN A 825 -22.55 41.19 -41.82
C GLN A 825 -21.27 40.70 -41.10
N THR A 826 -21.37 39.72 -40.18
CA THR A 826 -20.23 39.22 -39.41
C THR A 826 -20.30 37.69 -39.29
N PRO A 827 -19.25 36.94 -39.68
CA PRO A 827 -19.18 35.50 -39.49
C PRO A 827 -19.27 35.10 -38.02
N THR A 828 -19.91 33.96 -37.74
CA THR A 828 -19.92 33.39 -36.39
C THR A 828 -18.68 32.52 -36.19
N VAL A 829 -17.84 32.86 -35.20
CA VAL A 829 -16.62 32.11 -34.86
C VAL A 829 -16.81 31.36 -33.55
N LEU A 830 -16.70 30.03 -33.60
CA LEU A 830 -16.76 29.15 -32.43
C LEU A 830 -15.35 28.65 -32.09
N THR A 831 -14.89 28.89 -30.85
CA THR A 831 -13.55 28.47 -30.40
C THR A 831 -13.63 27.17 -29.60
N LEU A 832 -12.77 26.20 -29.95
CA LEU A 832 -12.69 24.87 -29.33
C LEU A 832 -11.59 24.78 -28.24
N GLY A 833 -10.79 25.84 -28.08
CA GLY A 833 -9.69 25.91 -27.11
C GLY A 833 -8.31 25.61 -27.73
N GLU A 834 -7.25 25.72 -26.94
CA GLU A 834 -5.87 25.50 -27.42
C GLU A 834 -5.52 24.02 -27.63
N HIS A 835 -6.21 23.14 -26.89
CA HIS A 835 -6.04 21.69 -26.88
C HIS A 835 -7.42 21.00 -26.96
N PRO A 836 -8.09 21.07 -28.11
CA PRO A 836 -9.42 20.50 -28.30
C PRO A 836 -9.40 18.98 -28.18
N LYS A 837 -10.49 18.40 -27.68
CA LYS A 837 -10.73 16.95 -27.67
C LYS A 837 -11.05 16.47 -29.08
N ALA A 838 -10.90 15.16 -29.32
CA ALA A 838 -11.28 14.56 -30.60
C ALA A 838 -12.78 14.71 -30.90
N TYR A 839 -13.62 14.78 -29.86
CA TYR A 839 -15.01 15.19 -29.96
C TYR A 839 -15.23 16.50 -29.21
N THR A 840 -15.87 17.47 -29.85
CA THR A 840 -16.27 18.74 -29.21
C THR A 840 -17.76 19.00 -29.44
N ASP A 841 -18.53 19.09 -28.35
CA ASP A 841 -19.93 19.52 -28.39
C ASP A 841 -20.01 21.03 -28.13
N LEU A 842 -20.48 21.79 -29.13
CA LEU A 842 -20.68 23.24 -29.07
C LEU A 842 -22.17 23.63 -29.07
N THR A 843 -23.05 22.68 -28.73
CA THR A 843 -24.50 22.89 -28.88
C THR A 843 -25.13 23.73 -27.77
N ASP A 844 -24.36 24.06 -26.74
CA ASP A 844 -24.68 25.11 -25.77
C ASP A 844 -24.60 26.53 -26.36
N ARG A 845 -23.99 26.69 -27.54
CA ARG A 845 -23.79 27.96 -28.26
C ARG A 845 -24.48 27.92 -29.63
N PRO A 846 -25.83 28.03 -29.68
CA PRO A 846 -26.55 27.94 -30.95
C PRO A 846 -26.19 29.07 -31.91
N VAL A 847 -25.97 28.72 -33.18
CA VAL A 847 -25.66 29.64 -34.27
C VAL A 847 -26.94 29.97 -35.02
N LYS A 848 -27.32 31.26 -35.02
CA LYS A 848 -28.49 31.74 -35.77
C LYS A 848 -28.14 31.92 -37.24
N VAL A 849 -28.97 31.40 -38.14
CA VAL A 849 -28.76 31.42 -39.59
C VAL A 849 -30.09 31.62 -40.32
N GLY A 850 -30.06 32.20 -41.52
CA GLY A 850 -31.27 32.41 -42.31
C GLY A 850 -31.78 31.10 -42.94
N ALA A 851 -33.11 30.94 -42.99
CA ALA A 851 -33.74 29.83 -43.70
C ALA A 851 -33.41 29.86 -45.20
N GLY A 852 -32.95 28.72 -45.72
CA GLY A 852 -32.53 28.58 -47.12
C GLY A 852 -31.22 29.30 -47.47
N SER A 853 -30.52 29.92 -46.50
CA SER A 853 -29.24 30.57 -46.76
C SER A 853 -28.20 29.57 -47.26
N VAL A 854 -27.38 30.00 -48.22
CA VAL A 854 -26.20 29.27 -48.69
C VAL A 854 -25.02 29.71 -47.86
N VAL A 855 -24.50 28.81 -47.03
CA VAL A 855 -23.46 29.13 -46.03
C VAL A 855 -22.16 28.40 -46.33
N THR A 856 -21.08 28.92 -45.75
CA THR A 856 -19.78 28.23 -45.70
C THR A 856 -19.41 27.93 -44.26
N ILE A 857 -18.74 26.79 -44.03
CA ILE A 857 -18.14 26.42 -42.75
C ILE A 857 -16.65 26.19 -42.96
N ALA A 858 -15.82 26.85 -42.15
CA ALA A 858 -14.37 26.84 -42.28
C ALA A 858 -13.72 26.48 -40.93
N PRO A 859 -13.19 25.25 -40.78
CA PRO A 859 -12.36 24.91 -39.63
C PRO A 859 -10.98 25.57 -39.72
N GLU A 860 -10.50 26.13 -38.61
CA GLU A 860 -9.09 26.50 -38.43
C GLU A 860 -8.28 25.22 -38.21
N TRP A 861 -7.91 24.59 -39.31
CA TRP A 861 -7.16 23.35 -39.34
C TRP A 861 -5.67 23.60 -39.24
N LYS A 862 -5.03 23.01 -38.23
CA LYS A 862 -3.58 22.92 -38.10
C LYS A 862 -3.18 21.47 -38.38
N GLY A 863 -2.16 21.24 -39.21
CA GLY A 863 -1.59 19.91 -39.49
C GLY A 863 -1.68 19.47 -40.95
N ASN A 864 -1.13 18.29 -41.27
CA ASN A 864 -1.19 17.69 -42.62
C ASN A 864 -2.63 17.55 -43.12
N TRP A 865 -2.84 17.64 -44.43
CA TRP A 865 -4.17 17.60 -45.06
C TRP A 865 -4.97 16.33 -44.72
N MET A 866 -6.30 16.48 -44.74
CA MET A 866 -7.35 15.50 -44.40
C MET A 866 -8.61 15.82 -45.25
N HIS A 867 -9.75 15.16 -44.96
CA HIS A 867 -11.04 15.48 -45.57
C HIS A 867 -12.03 15.97 -44.53
N ALA A 868 -12.88 16.91 -44.93
CA ALA A 868 -13.91 17.47 -44.08
C ALA A 868 -15.29 17.08 -44.63
N TYR A 869 -16.21 16.78 -43.71
CA TYR A 869 -17.58 16.37 -43.98
C TYR A 869 -18.52 17.17 -43.09
N VAL A 870 -19.63 17.61 -43.66
CA VAL A 870 -20.67 18.37 -42.97
C VAL A 870 -21.98 17.63 -43.10
N TYR A 871 -22.63 17.42 -41.96
CA TYR A 871 -23.93 16.79 -41.88
C TYR A 871 -24.93 17.71 -41.20
N ILE A 872 -26.19 17.65 -41.62
CA ILE A 872 -27.30 18.34 -40.95
C ILE A 872 -28.41 17.32 -40.75
N ASP A 873 -28.82 17.10 -39.51
CA ASP A 873 -29.97 16.26 -39.18
C ASP A 873 -31.23 17.07 -39.53
N LEU A 874 -31.83 16.80 -40.69
CA LEU A 874 -32.91 17.58 -41.27
C LEU A 874 -34.27 17.18 -40.69
N ASN A 875 -34.40 15.96 -40.19
CA ASN A 875 -35.64 15.41 -39.67
C ASN A 875 -35.68 15.40 -38.12
N ASN A 876 -34.60 15.80 -37.46
CA ASN A 876 -34.41 15.82 -36.01
C ASN A 876 -34.63 14.45 -35.35
N ASP A 877 -34.28 13.36 -36.04
CA ASP A 877 -34.42 12.00 -35.53
C ASP A 877 -33.21 11.53 -34.69
N GLY A 878 -32.21 12.40 -34.52
CA GLY A 878 -31.05 12.13 -33.70
C GLY A 878 -29.98 11.29 -34.41
N LYS A 879 -30.02 11.16 -35.73
CA LYS A 879 -28.95 10.54 -36.55
C LYS A 879 -28.72 11.39 -37.81
N PHE A 880 -27.69 11.05 -38.56
CA PHE A 880 -27.44 11.65 -39.87
C PHE A 880 -27.54 10.55 -40.93
N ASP A 881 -28.46 10.67 -41.88
CA ASP A 881 -28.50 9.81 -43.07
C ASP A 881 -27.30 10.11 -43.97
N ALA A 882 -26.32 9.23 -43.92
CA ALA A 882 -25.16 9.20 -44.80
C ALA A 882 -25.05 7.88 -45.56
N SER A 883 -26.18 7.21 -45.82
CA SER A 883 -26.24 5.96 -46.58
C SER A 883 -25.70 6.09 -48.01
N SER A 884 -25.68 7.32 -48.55
CA SER A 884 -25.12 7.67 -49.84
C SER A 884 -24.47 9.07 -49.78
N PRO A 885 -23.43 9.37 -50.58
CA PRO A 885 -22.92 10.75 -50.68
C PRO A 885 -24.00 11.74 -51.15
N ASN A 886 -25.06 11.27 -51.81
CA ASN A 886 -26.21 12.08 -52.21
C ASN A 886 -27.31 12.19 -51.15
N SER A 887 -27.19 11.55 -50.00
CA SER A 887 -28.20 11.67 -48.93
C SER A 887 -28.42 13.16 -48.57
N PRO A 888 -29.68 13.58 -48.31
CA PRO A 888 -30.00 14.98 -48.02
C PRO A 888 -29.26 15.55 -46.80
N GLU A 889 -28.96 14.69 -45.81
CA GLU A 889 -28.31 15.09 -44.57
C GLU A 889 -26.78 15.15 -44.67
N VAL A 890 -26.21 14.77 -45.82
CA VAL A 890 -24.80 15.03 -46.16
C VAL A 890 -24.76 16.39 -46.86
N ALA A 891 -24.54 17.47 -46.12
CA ALA A 891 -24.63 18.83 -46.63
C ALA A 891 -23.45 19.20 -47.56
N ALA A 892 -22.22 18.88 -47.16
CA ALA A 892 -21.02 19.14 -47.96
C ALA A 892 -19.86 18.22 -47.56
N PHE A 893 -18.91 18.01 -48.47
CA PHE A 893 -17.62 17.41 -48.12
C PHE A 893 -16.52 17.76 -49.12
N THR A 894 -15.28 17.78 -48.66
CA THR A 894 -14.11 18.10 -49.51
C THR A 894 -13.66 16.93 -50.36
N TYR A 895 -13.82 15.69 -49.89
CA TYR A 895 -13.53 14.49 -50.68
C TYR A 895 -14.19 13.22 -50.12
N TYR A 896 -14.76 12.40 -50.99
CA TYR A 896 -15.15 11.01 -50.73
C TYR A 896 -15.09 10.22 -52.04
N LYS A 897 -14.28 9.15 -52.11
CA LYS A 897 -14.19 8.22 -53.25
C LYS A 897 -14.19 8.91 -54.64
N GLY A 898 -13.37 9.95 -54.81
CA GLY A 898 -13.22 10.65 -56.09
C GLY A 898 -14.22 11.78 -56.34
N GLN A 899 -15.03 12.14 -55.34
CA GLN A 899 -16.07 13.17 -55.45
C GLN A 899 -15.91 14.24 -54.35
N ALA A 900 -16.46 15.42 -54.56
CA ALA A 900 -16.73 16.45 -53.56
C ALA A 900 -18.23 16.82 -53.63
N LYS A 901 -18.77 17.40 -52.56
CA LYS A 901 -20.18 17.85 -52.52
C LYS A 901 -20.29 19.26 -51.95
N GLY A 902 -21.12 20.06 -52.60
CA GLY A 902 -21.60 21.36 -52.11
C GLY A 902 -23.04 21.60 -52.57
N GLU A 903 -23.45 22.87 -52.61
CA GLU A 903 -24.80 23.33 -52.98
C GLU A 903 -25.26 22.75 -54.33
N ASN A 904 -24.37 22.73 -55.33
CA ASN A 904 -24.68 22.26 -56.69
C ASN A 904 -24.60 20.73 -56.84
N GLY A 905 -24.54 19.98 -55.74
CA GLY A 905 -24.45 18.52 -55.75
C GLY A 905 -23.01 17.99 -55.86
N LEU A 906 -22.86 16.79 -56.43
CA LEU A 906 -21.57 16.10 -56.54
C LEU A 906 -20.74 16.59 -57.73
N THR A 907 -19.45 16.82 -57.48
CA THR A 907 -18.45 17.12 -58.51
C THR A 907 -17.27 16.16 -58.40
N THR A 908 -16.56 15.91 -59.51
CA THR A 908 -15.34 15.10 -59.50
C THR A 908 -14.23 15.81 -58.71
N GLN A 909 -13.56 15.09 -57.82
CA GLN A 909 -12.44 15.60 -57.01
C GLN A 909 -11.37 14.53 -56.84
N GLY A 910 -10.12 14.85 -57.19
CA GLY A 910 -8.98 13.95 -56.96
C GLY A 910 -8.51 13.97 -55.51
N ASN A 911 -7.94 12.86 -55.04
CA ASN A 911 -7.37 12.72 -53.69
C ASN A 911 -5.95 13.34 -53.59
N ASN A 912 -5.77 14.55 -54.10
CA ASN A 912 -4.47 15.21 -54.22
C ASN A 912 -4.44 16.47 -53.34
N ASN A 913 -4.56 16.29 -52.02
CA ASN A 913 -4.70 17.38 -51.05
C ASN A 913 -5.92 18.28 -51.37
N PRO A 914 -7.16 17.75 -51.23
CA PRO A 914 -8.39 18.51 -51.46
C PRO A 914 -8.59 19.68 -50.48
N GLY A 915 -7.75 19.80 -49.45
CA GLY A 915 -7.78 20.91 -48.49
C GLY A 915 -8.97 20.87 -47.52
N MET A 916 -9.07 21.94 -46.71
CA MET A 916 -10.13 22.16 -45.70
C MET A 916 -11.16 23.20 -46.14
N THR A 917 -11.13 23.57 -47.42
CA THR A 917 -12.09 24.50 -48.02
C THR A 917 -13.37 23.73 -48.34
N ILE A 918 -14.27 23.66 -47.37
CA ILE A 918 -15.56 22.98 -47.53
C ILE A 918 -16.42 23.78 -48.52
N PRO A 919 -16.96 23.16 -49.58
CA PRO A 919 -17.87 23.82 -50.51
C PRO A 919 -19.08 24.42 -49.78
N ALA A 920 -19.60 25.55 -50.28
CA ALA A 920 -20.82 26.13 -49.74
C ALA A 920 -22.00 25.16 -49.87
N PHE A 921 -22.96 25.22 -48.96
CA PHE A 921 -24.15 24.36 -48.95
C PHE A 921 -25.39 25.13 -48.48
N ALA A 922 -26.57 24.69 -48.93
CA ALA A 922 -27.84 25.27 -48.54
C ALA A 922 -28.29 24.77 -47.17
N LEU A 923 -28.80 25.68 -46.34
CA LEU A 923 -29.47 25.38 -45.08
C LEU A 923 -30.95 25.02 -45.28
N PRO A 924 -31.61 24.39 -44.28
CA PRO A 924 -33.03 24.08 -44.34
C PRO A 924 -33.89 25.34 -44.61
N THR A 925 -34.95 25.20 -45.39
CA THR A 925 -35.95 26.26 -45.59
C THR A 925 -37.01 26.30 -44.49
N THR A 926 -37.12 25.21 -43.72
CA THR A 926 -38.02 25.11 -42.57
C THR A 926 -37.36 25.74 -41.34
N TYR A 927 -38.11 26.58 -40.63
CA TYR A 927 -37.64 27.16 -39.37
C TYR A 927 -37.54 26.09 -38.29
N GLY A 928 -36.50 26.20 -37.46
CA GLY A 928 -36.31 25.24 -36.40
C GLY A 928 -34.88 25.18 -35.92
N THR A 929 -34.68 24.30 -34.94
CA THR A 929 -33.36 23.96 -34.46
C THR A 929 -32.91 22.67 -35.13
N TYR A 930 -31.69 22.64 -35.61
CA TYR A 930 -31.09 21.50 -36.33
C TYR A 930 -29.70 21.21 -35.77
N ARG A 931 -29.31 19.94 -35.71
CA ARG A 931 -27.93 19.55 -35.38
C ARG A 931 -27.09 19.60 -36.65
N LEU A 932 -25.97 20.31 -36.61
CA LEU A 932 -24.92 20.25 -37.61
C LEU A 932 -23.71 19.52 -37.04
N ARG A 933 -23.13 18.59 -37.81
CA ARG A 933 -21.86 17.93 -37.47
C ARG A 933 -20.79 18.28 -38.50
N LEU A 934 -19.67 18.79 -38.02
CA LEU A 934 -18.42 18.85 -38.78
C LEU A 934 -17.55 17.65 -38.39
N LYS A 935 -17.19 16.82 -39.35
CA LYS A 935 -16.27 15.70 -39.15
C LYS A 935 -15.03 15.88 -40.02
N ILE A 936 -13.85 15.72 -39.42
CA ILE A 936 -12.59 15.60 -40.13
C ILE A 936 -12.14 14.14 -40.07
N ASP A 937 -12.12 13.47 -41.22
CA ASP A 937 -11.85 12.02 -41.32
C ASP A 937 -11.17 11.67 -42.64
N TRP A 938 -10.66 10.45 -42.78
CA TRP A 938 -9.98 10.00 -43.98
C TRP A 938 -10.88 9.11 -44.86
N ASP A 939 -11.34 9.66 -45.98
CA ASP A 939 -12.10 8.99 -47.05
C ASP A 939 -13.23 8.09 -46.52
N ASN A 940 -14.03 8.64 -45.62
CA ASN A 940 -15.08 7.90 -44.93
C ASN A 940 -16.31 8.79 -44.71
N LEU A 941 -17.46 8.32 -45.17
CA LEU A 941 -18.71 9.07 -45.13
C LEU A 941 -19.52 8.86 -43.84
N ASP A 942 -19.17 7.89 -42.98
CA ASP A 942 -19.92 7.57 -41.77
C ASP A 942 -19.86 8.73 -40.76
N PRO A 943 -20.98 9.36 -40.39
CA PRO A 943 -21.02 10.52 -39.48
C PRO A 943 -20.47 10.20 -38.08
N ALA A 944 -20.38 8.93 -37.68
CA ALA A 944 -19.78 8.53 -36.42
C ALA A 944 -18.23 8.49 -36.49
N GLY A 945 -17.65 8.47 -37.68
CA GLY A 945 -16.21 8.36 -37.93
C GLY A 945 -15.76 6.92 -38.20
N SER A 946 -14.76 6.78 -39.06
CA SER A 946 -14.27 5.48 -39.54
C SER A 946 -13.80 4.54 -38.42
N THR A 947 -14.25 3.29 -38.47
CA THR A 947 -13.77 2.16 -37.63
C THR A 947 -12.99 1.11 -38.43
N ALA A 948 -12.75 1.36 -39.72
CA ALA A 948 -12.08 0.40 -40.58
C ALA A 948 -10.62 0.22 -40.15
N ALA A 949 -10.16 -1.03 -40.06
CA ALA A 949 -8.80 -1.36 -39.63
C ALA A 949 -7.75 -0.64 -40.50
N GLY A 950 -6.85 0.12 -39.86
CA GLY A 950 -5.85 0.94 -40.56
C GLY A 950 -6.36 2.31 -41.05
N ASN A 951 -7.64 2.59 -40.92
CA ASN A 951 -8.28 3.86 -41.25
C ASN A 951 -9.17 4.36 -40.11
N GLU A 952 -8.87 4.02 -38.86
CA GLU A 952 -9.66 4.43 -37.71
C GLU A 952 -9.53 5.94 -37.50
N ILE A 953 -10.64 6.64 -37.22
CA ILE A 953 -10.66 8.11 -37.14
C ILE A 953 -9.61 8.66 -36.16
N LEU A 954 -9.48 8.09 -34.97
CA LEU A 954 -8.49 8.53 -33.98
C LEU A 954 -7.05 8.23 -34.42
N LYS A 955 -6.82 7.12 -35.14
CA LYS A 955 -5.49 6.78 -35.69
C LYS A 955 -5.05 7.76 -36.77
N ASN A 956 -6.01 8.25 -37.55
CA ASN A 956 -5.79 9.28 -38.57
C ASN A 956 -5.70 10.71 -37.99
N ARG A 957 -5.92 10.85 -36.68
CA ARG A 957 -6.03 12.14 -35.97
C ARG A 957 -7.21 12.99 -36.46
N GLY A 958 -8.31 12.33 -36.81
CA GLY A 958 -9.57 12.96 -37.14
C GLY A 958 -10.28 13.54 -35.91
N SER A 959 -11.38 14.26 -36.15
CA SER A 959 -12.17 14.89 -35.09
C SER A 959 -13.63 15.08 -35.50
N ILE A 960 -14.52 15.24 -34.52
CA ILE A 960 -15.93 15.53 -34.69
C ILE A 960 -16.29 16.77 -33.87
N THR A 961 -17.04 17.69 -34.45
CA THR A 961 -17.58 18.88 -33.78
C THR A 961 -19.07 18.99 -34.06
N ASP A 962 -19.88 18.98 -33.00
CA ASP A 962 -21.32 19.17 -33.10
C ASP A 962 -21.71 20.62 -32.78
N ILE A 963 -22.57 21.20 -33.60
CA ILE A 963 -23.04 22.58 -33.53
C ILE A 963 -24.57 22.58 -33.60
N LEU A 964 -25.21 23.48 -32.86
CA LEU A 964 -26.66 23.67 -32.92
C LEU A 964 -26.97 24.85 -33.83
N LEU A 965 -27.70 24.62 -34.92
CA LEU A 965 -28.19 25.67 -35.81
C LEU A 965 -29.59 26.08 -35.41
N ASN A 966 -29.84 27.39 -35.31
CA ASN A 966 -31.18 27.95 -35.16
C ASN A 966 -31.55 28.66 -36.46
N VAL A 967 -32.33 27.98 -37.29
CA VAL A 967 -32.77 28.44 -38.60
C VAL A 967 -33.99 29.33 -38.41
N VAL A 968 -33.84 30.61 -38.72
CA VAL A 968 -34.83 31.67 -38.49
C VAL A 968 -35.18 32.40 -39.78
N ASP A 969 -36.22 33.24 -39.74
CA ASP A 969 -36.57 34.13 -40.84
C ASP A 969 -35.36 35.02 -41.23
N PRO A 970 -34.95 35.07 -42.51
CA PRO A 970 -33.84 35.92 -42.97
C PRO A 970 -34.01 37.41 -42.62
N THR A 971 -35.24 37.89 -42.41
CA THR A 971 -35.55 39.27 -42.00
C THR A 971 -35.44 39.52 -40.49
N ALA A 972 -35.48 38.47 -39.67
CA ALA A 972 -35.37 38.55 -38.21
C ALA A 972 -33.92 38.72 -37.71
N VAL A 973 -32.94 38.80 -38.62
CA VAL A 973 -31.51 38.96 -38.31
C VAL A 973 -31.16 40.41 -37.91
N ASN A 974 -32.07 41.38 -38.09
CA ASN A 974 -31.83 42.81 -37.77
C ASN A 974 -32.87 43.39 -36.77
N ALA A 975 -32.55 43.40 -35.48
CA ALA A 975 -33.18 44.29 -34.49
C ALA A 975 -32.23 44.60 -33.30
N PRO A 976 -32.36 45.77 -32.65
CA PRO A 976 -31.25 46.52 -32.06
C PRO A 976 -30.83 46.10 -30.64
N THR A 977 -29.65 46.57 -30.29
CA THR A 977 -29.01 46.59 -28.95
C THR A 977 -29.99 46.95 -27.84
N LEU A 978 -30.14 46.06 -26.85
CA LEU A 978 -30.69 46.40 -25.53
C LEU A 978 -29.54 46.59 -24.53
N THR A 979 -29.52 47.76 -23.91
CA THR A 979 -28.64 48.16 -22.82
C THR A 979 -28.82 47.25 -21.60
N PRO A 980 -27.75 46.99 -20.82
CA PRO A 980 -27.81 46.05 -19.71
C PRO A 980 -28.48 46.70 -18.50
N SER A 981 -29.58 46.10 -18.03
CA SER A 981 -29.97 46.21 -16.63
C SER A 981 -30.91 45.07 -16.25
N ALA A 982 -30.40 44.13 -15.45
CA ALA A 982 -30.85 43.93 -14.07
C ALA A 982 -30.39 42.55 -13.59
N THR A 983 -29.43 42.57 -12.66
CA THR A 983 -29.17 41.60 -11.58
C THR A 983 -29.49 40.12 -11.81
N ALA A 984 -28.43 39.31 -11.87
CA ALA A 984 -28.51 37.85 -11.79
C ALA A 984 -29.32 37.39 -10.56
N PRO A 985 -30.15 36.35 -10.68
CA PRO A 985 -30.89 35.79 -9.55
C PRO A 985 -29.93 35.24 -8.49
N ALA A 986 -30.21 35.54 -7.21
CA ALA A 986 -29.49 34.97 -6.08
C ALA A 986 -30.16 33.67 -5.62
N TYR A 987 -29.34 32.68 -5.26
CA TYR A 987 -29.79 31.39 -4.76
C TYR A 987 -29.19 31.14 -3.37
N ASP A 988 -29.96 30.50 -2.49
CA ASP A 988 -29.43 29.95 -1.25
C ASP A 988 -28.66 28.63 -1.52
N LEU A 989 -28.02 28.07 -0.49
CA LEU A 989 -27.23 26.83 -0.60
C LEU A 989 -28.06 25.58 -0.96
N THR A 990 -29.39 25.69 -0.99
CA THR A 990 -30.30 24.61 -1.39
C THR A 990 -30.75 24.74 -2.86
N GLY A 991 -30.28 25.77 -3.58
CA GLY A 991 -30.64 26.02 -4.97
C GLY A 991 -31.99 26.72 -5.14
N ARG A 992 -32.59 27.23 -4.06
CA ARG A 992 -33.85 27.97 -4.13
C ARG A 992 -33.59 29.45 -4.40
N ARG A 993 -34.34 30.02 -5.35
CA ARG A 993 -34.24 31.44 -5.74
C ARG A 993 -34.74 32.31 -4.59
N VAL A 994 -33.90 33.20 -4.08
CA VAL A 994 -34.23 34.13 -2.98
C VAL A 994 -34.41 35.55 -3.50
N SER A 995 -35.45 36.24 -3.03
CA SER A 995 -35.67 37.66 -3.33
C SER A 995 -34.77 38.54 -2.46
N THR A 996 -34.36 39.69 -2.97
CA THR A 996 -33.25 40.56 -2.49
C THR A 996 -33.43 41.21 -1.10
N ALA A 997 -34.28 40.68 -0.22
CA ALA A 997 -34.64 41.29 1.06
C ALA A 997 -34.63 40.30 2.26
N ALA A 998 -33.67 39.37 2.34
CA ALA A 998 -33.46 38.54 3.54
C ALA A 998 -32.16 38.94 4.27
N PRO A 999 -32.17 39.15 5.61
CA PRO A 999 -31.00 39.59 6.36
C PRO A 999 -30.16 38.39 6.84
N HIS A 1000 -28.88 38.40 6.46
CA HIS A 1000 -27.77 37.54 6.91
C HIS A 1000 -27.71 36.07 6.44
N GLY A 1001 -26.63 35.73 5.71
CA GLY A 1001 -26.32 34.36 5.25
C GLY A 1001 -25.46 34.28 3.98
N LEU A 1002 -24.85 33.11 3.74
CA LEU A 1002 -24.02 32.85 2.55
C LEU A 1002 -24.89 32.61 1.31
N ILE A 1003 -24.81 33.49 0.30
CA ILE A 1003 -25.59 33.39 -0.95
C ILE A 1003 -24.68 33.21 -2.17
N ILE A 1004 -25.21 32.55 -3.20
CA ILE A 1004 -24.51 32.36 -4.49
C ILE A 1004 -25.08 33.37 -5.50
N THR A 1005 -24.23 34.28 -5.97
CA THR A 1005 -24.58 35.26 -7.02
C THR A 1005 -23.50 35.25 -8.10
N GLY A 1006 -23.87 35.03 -9.36
CA GLY A 1006 -22.90 34.96 -10.47
C GLY A 1006 -21.82 33.89 -10.32
N GLY A 1007 -22.14 32.76 -9.68
CA GLY A 1007 -21.20 31.63 -9.48
C GLY A 1007 -20.18 31.81 -8.35
N LYS A 1008 -20.26 32.89 -7.55
CA LYS A 1008 -19.37 33.14 -6.41
C LYS A 1008 -20.15 33.13 -5.09
N LYS A 1009 -19.57 32.51 -4.05
CA LYS A 1009 -20.10 32.53 -2.67
C LYS A 1009 -19.78 33.88 -2.04
N GLN A 1010 -20.80 34.62 -1.59
CA GLN A 1010 -20.63 35.87 -0.86
C GLN A 1010 -21.34 35.79 0.48
N MET A 1011 -20.66 36.22 1.54
CA MET A 1011 -21.25 36.39 2.87
C MET A 1011 -21.89 37.78 2.94
N ARG A 1012 -23.17 37.87 3.33
CA ARG A 1012 -23.88 39.14 3.60
C ARG A 1012 -24.46 39.14 5.00
#